data_AF-A0A2V8XZ15-F1
#
_entry.id   AF-A0A2V8XZ15-F1
#
_cell.length_a   1.000
_cell.length_b   1.000
_cell.length_c   1.000
_cell.angle_alpha   90.00
_cell.angle_beta   90.00
_cell.angle_gamma   90.00
#
_symmetry.space_group_name_H-M   'P 1'
#
loop_
_entity.id
_entity.type
_entity.pdbx_description
1 polymer ?
#
loop_
_entity_poly.entity_id
_entity_poly.type
_entity_poly.pdbx_seq_one_letter_code
_entity_poly.pdbx_strand_id
1 'polypeptide(L)'
;MEGRLARFLFLIPVSLFILMAHNARSQSRNPSAKRSAAPESEASAKSSAKKLSPAANAWVEATLRKMTVDEKIGQLLFTTYHGSFTATDAPANQQLMHDVQDLHVGGFIIITHGSPLGIVKSQAYPTAVLANQLQAESKLPLLIGADFERGTAMRYDEGTSFPTAMAVAAGGNVKDAYTMGKITALEARATGVHWVYAPDADVNNNPGNPIINTRSFGEDPTRVAEFVSAFVRGVQENGALATAKHFPGHGDTAADSHIDLPVIRADRARLDALELVPFRAAIGTGVGSIMTGHLNVPALEPDPNTPATLSHNILNDLLRKQLGYQGLVVTDAMDMGGITVRYAPGEAAVRAVAAGADCVLMPPVPDAAFEALQGAVKSGRISKTRLDESVRRILQAKARLGMNEKRLVDVNAINQKFGSAAWQKEAQEISDRGVTLLRDTPHRLPLDGTKPSRALLLAFYADPEPYPGEDLEGGLRARFDSVTTLRADTRFVDASILKLPPPDSYDVAILALFVRVSDRKGNVDVPAEQAALAEQVYKTGKPVITVAFGSPYLIERFPQAETWLAAFGISDVAQISAARALFGEIPVRGHLPVTVPGVNLKAGFGIELPANPMTLQAMDARGEAQLRPAYEVIEKAIADKAFPGATLAVGYRGKVAIHAFGKLSYDAKAATVAPTTMYDIASLTKVVATTTLVAKLAEGDFAVPLDLDAKIERYLPEWASGPQPEWRHRVTVRHLLTHTSGLPAFKEYWRTSKSKQDTLARIFVEPLEYEPGTKEIYSDLGIILVAEIIERLTGRTLEDLAKSFIFATLGMKDTMYRPQKKLWPSIAPTEIDDTLRHRLVQGEVHDENAFAIGGVSGHAGIFSTAPDLAAFCQMLLNGGVYAHQRILRRATVAQFTTPQQLSGGTRTLGWAVPTEGGSSGHYFSAHSFGHTGFTGTSIWIDPDRQLFVVLLTNRVHPTRENMKIAKVRVALHDAVMQALGFASTAAPK
;
A
#
# COMPACT_ATOMS: atom_id res chain seq x y z
N MET A 1 5.29 -61.41 -23.54
CA MET A 1 6.44 -60.69 -24.12
C MET A 1 6.90 -59.70 -23.05
N GLU A 2 7.87 -60.01 -22.18
CA GLU A 2 9.23 -60.51 -22.45
C GLU A 2 10.01 -59.53 -23.34
N GLY A 3 11.14 -58.93 -22.94
CA GLY A 3 11.91 -59.01 -21.68
C GLY A 3 13.30 -59.61 -21.88
N ARG A 4 14.27 -59.27 -20.98
CA ARG A 4 15.75 -59.42 -21.09
C ARG A 4 16.40 -58.26 -21.89
N LEU A 5 17.65 -57.79 -21.69
CA LEU A 5 18.76 -57.95 -20.69
C LEU A 5 19.79 -56.80 -21.00
N ALA A 6 20.79 -56.34 -20.21
CA ALA A 6 21.33 -56.68 -18.88
C ALA A 6 22.16 -55.50 -18.25
N ARG A 7 22.45 -55.56 -16.93
CA ARG A 7 23.77 -55.52 -16.21
C ARG A 7 24.95 -54.63 -16.76
N PHE A 8 25.84 -54.02 -15.95
CA PHE A 8 25.99 -53.82 -14.47
C PHE A 8 27.18 -52.85 -14.13
N LEU A 9 27.30 -52.50 -12.83
CA LEU A 9 28.53 -52.23 -12.04
C LEU A 9 29.34 -50.90 -12.18
N PHE A 10 29.15 -50.03 -11.17
CA PHE A 10 30.15 -49.40 -10.27
C PHE A 10 31.49 -48.81 -10.78
N LEU A 11 31.80 -47.58 -10.31
CA LEU A 11 32.99 -47.28 -9.48
C LEU A 11 32.87 -45.91 -8.75
N ILE A 12 33.61 -45.71 -7.65
CA ILE A 12 33.69 -44.48 -6.81
C ILE A 12 35.15 -44.33 -6.34
N PRO A 13 35.71 -43.10 -6.22
CA PRO A 13 36.18 -42.61 -4.90
C PRO A 13 35.72 -41.15 -4.60
N VAL A 14 35.30 -40.75 -3.39
CA VAL A 14 36.08 -40.33 -2.18
C VAL A 14 37.25 -39.37 -2.51
N SER A 15 37.50 -38.23 -1.86
CA SER A 15 37.19 -37.71 -0.50
C SER A 15 37.03 -36.16 -0.52
N LEU A 16 36.74 -35.38 0.54
CA LEU A 16 37.32 -35.28 1.89
C LEU A 16 36.39 -34.43 2.82
N PHE A 17 36.11 -34.91 4.06
CA PHE A 17 36.05 -34.24 5.39
C PHE A 17 35.55 -32.76 5.60
N ILE A 18 35.00 -32.31 6.75
CA ILE A 18 35.06 -32.76 8.17
C ILE A 18 33.69 -32.61 8.93
N LEU A 19 33.63 -33.14 10.16
CA LEU A 19 32.52 -33.31 11.14
C LEU A 19 31.88 -31.98 11.68
N MET A 20 30.84 -31.90 12.55
CA MET A 20 30.13 -32.81 13.49
C MET A 20 28.59 -32.62 13.37
N ALA A 21 27.68 -33.61 13.50
CA ALA A 21 27.40 -34.59 14.58
C ALA A 21 26.87 -33.92 15.87
N HIS A 22 25.85 -34.40 16.61
CA HIS A 22 24.93 -35.58 16.57
C HIS A 22 23.72 -35.26 17.51
N ASN A 23 22.64 -36.03 17.82
CA ASN A 23 22.05 -37.38 17.59
C ASN A 23 20.55 -37.32 18.08
N ALA A 24 19.61 -38.27 17.95
CA ALA A 24 19.36 -39.40 17.02
C ALA A 24 18.02 -40.14 17.32
N ARG A 25 17.38 -40.71 16.27
CA ARG A 25 16.50 -41.93 16.28
C ARG A 25 15.15 -41.85 17.05
N SER A 26 14.12 -42.70 16.79
CA SER A 26 13.97 -43.86 15.87
C SER A 26 12.54 -44.06 15.29
N GLN A 27 12.47 -44.21 13.97
CA GLN A 27 11.71 -45.22 13.17
C GLN A 27 10.39 -45.90 13.67
N SER A 28 9.29 -45.57 12.96
CA SER A 28 8.57 -46.47 12.00
C SER A 28 7.23 -47.19 12.34
N ARG A 29 6.48 -47.44 11.23
CA ARG A 29 5.40 -48.42 10.95
C ARG A 29 3.90 -48.04 11.12
N ASN A 30 3.30 -47.77 9.96
CA ASN A 30 1.90 -47.92 9.50
C ASN A 30 1.19 -49.26 9.89
N PRO A 31 -0.14 -49.43 9.65
CA PRO A 31 -1.24 -48.45 9.64
C PRO A 31 -2.60 -48.99 10.21
N SER A 32 -3.64 -48.13 10.16
CA SER A 32 -5.09 -48.46 10.10
C SER A 32 -5.81 -49.00 11.35
N ALA A 33 -6.90 -48.31 11.73
CA ALA A 33 -8.04 -48.83 12.48
C ALA A 33 -9.30 -48.00 12.15
N LYS A 34 -10.50 -48.57 12.35
CA LYS A 34 -11.79 -48.00 11.94
C LYS A 34 -12.23 -46.80 12.80
N ARG A 35 -13.07 -45.93 12.23
CA ARG A 35 -13.86 -44.95 12.99
C ARG A 35 -14.75 -45.67 14.02
N SER A 36 -14.73 -45.21 15.27
CA SER A 36 -15.82 -45.36 16.23
C SER A 36 -16.26 -43.97 16.68
N ALA A 37 -17.55 -43.78 16.97
CA ALA A 37 -18.01 -42.53 17.58
C ALA A 37 -17.40 -42.36 18.98
N ALA A 38 -17.02 -41.13 19.33
CA ALA A 38 -16.65 -40.76 20.69
C ALA A 38 -17.86 -40.09 21.39
N PRO A 39 -18.01 -40.21 22.72
CA PRO A 39 -19.15 -39.64 23.42
C PRO A 39 -19.10 -38.11 23.49
N GLU A 40 -20.25 -37.49 23.69
CA GLU A 40 -20.35 -36.09 24.09
C GLU A 40 -19.68 -35.90 25.46
N SER A 41 -18.57 -35.16 25.51
CA SER A 41 -17.94 -34.78 26.78
C SER A 41 -18.38 -33.39 27.19
N GLU A 42 -19.07 -33.25 28.32
CA GLU A 42 -19.42 -31.96 28.92
C GLU A 42 -18.14 -31.19 29.35
N ALA A 43 -17.58 -30.43 28.41
CA ALA A 43 -16.38 -29.65 28.62
C ALA A 43 -16.68 -28.43 29.50
N SER A 44 -16.66 -28.63 30.83
CA SER A 44 -16.85 -27.54 31.80
C SER A 44 -15.97 -26.32 31.48
N ALA A 45 -16.61 -25.20 31.14
CA ALA A 45 -15.95 -24.01 30.62
C ALA A 45 -15.16 -23.28 31.71
N LYS A 46 -13.90 -23.69 31.91
CA LYS A 46 -12.95 -23.01 32.80
C LYS A 46 -12.58 -21.64 32.22
N SER A 47 -13.32 -20.62 32.63
CA SER A 47 -13.11 -19.22 32.23
C SER A 47 -11.64 -18.81 32.29
N SER A 48 -11.12 -18.36 31.15
CA SER A 48 -9.73 -17.94 30.93
C SER A 48 -9.42 -16.54 31.47
N ALA A 49 -10.44 -15.81 31.95
CA ALA A 49 -10.28 -14.45 32.43
C ALA A 49 -9.28 -14.39 33.60
N LYS A 50 -8.14 -13.71 33.37
CA LYS A 50 -7.09 -13.53 34.40
C LYS A 50 -7.73 -12.97 35.68
N LYS A 51 -7.61 -13.71 36.78
CA LYS A 51 -8.04 -13.23 38.10
C LYS A 51 -7.28 -11.95 38.44
N LEU A 52 -7.98 -10.97 39.04
CA LEU A 52 -7.35 -9.75 39.54
C LEU A 52 -6.26 -10.09 40.56
N SER A 53 -5.24 -9.23 40.64
CA SER A 53 -4.28 -9.31 41.74
C SER A 53 -4.99 -9.06 43.09
N PRO A 54 -4.47 -9.57 44.21
CA PRO A 54 -5.06 -9.30 45.53
C PRO A 54 -5.20 -7.81 45.84
N ALA A 55 -4.23 -7.00 45.41
CA ALA A 55 -4.25 -5.54 45.56
C ALA A 55 -5.36 -4.89 44.71
N ALA A 56 -5.49 -5.28 43.44
CA ALA A 56 -6.54 -4.76 42.56
C ALA A 56 -7.94 -5.16 43.05
N ASN A 57 -8.11 -6.39 43.54
CA ASN A 57 -9.38 -6.83 44.14
C ASN A 57 -9.69 -6.10 45.46
N ALA A 58 -8.67 -5.84 46.29
CA ALA A 58 -8.81 -5.03 47.49
C ALA A 58 -9.21 -3.58 47.16
N TRP A 59 -8.66 -2.98 46.10
CA TRP A 59 -9.07 -1.67 45.60
C TRP A 59 -10.53 -1.64 45.15
N VAL A 60 -11.00 -2.66 44.40
CA VAL A 60 -12.41 -2.78 43.98
C VAL A 60 -13.35 -2.76 45.19
N GLU A 61 -13.16 -3.66 46.16
CA GLU A 61 -14.07 -3.76 47.31
C GLU A 61 -13.93 -2.59 48.29
N ALA A 62 -12.73 -1.99 48.41
CA ALA A 62 -12.53 -0.79 49.23
C ALA A 62 -13.15 0.47 48.59
N THR A 63 -13.18 0.56 47.27
CA THR A 63 -13.82 1.64 46.52
C THR A 63 -15.34 1.50 46.60
N LEU A 64 -15.89 0.33 46.25
CA LEU A 64 -17.34 0.07 46.23
C LEU A 64 -18.01 0.30 47.60
N ARG A 65 -17.32 0.02 48.71
CA ARG A 65 -17.81 0.29 50.07
C ARG A 65 -17.80 1.77 50.47
N LYS A 66 -17.00 2.60 49.79
CA LYS A 66 -16.90 4.05 50.06
C LYS A 66 -17.83 4.90 49.20
N MET A 67 -18.30 4.37 48.07
CA MET A 67 -19.16 5.10 47.14
C MET A 67 -20.57 5.33 47.69
N THR A 68 -21.12 6.53 47.45
CA THR A 68 -22.54 6.84 47.66
C THR A 68 -23.43 6.07 46.68
N VAL A 69 -24.75 6.13 46.87
CA VAL A 69 -25.70 5.56 45.89
C VAL A 69 -25.62 6.31 44.56
N ASP A 70 -25.42 7.63 44.61
CA ASP A 70 -25.38 8.53 43.47
C ASP A 70 -24.10 8.30 42.64
N GLU A 71 -22.94 8.16 43.29
CA GLU A 71 -21.70 7.72 42.64
C GLU A 71 -21.85 6.34 41.99
N LYS A 72 -22.59 5.42 42.61
CA LYS A 72 -22.83 4.09 42.06
C LYS A 72 -23.74 4.13 40.83
N ILE A 73 -24.74 5.03 40.80
CA ILE A 73 -25.60 5.25 39.63
C ILE A 73 -24.80 5.90 38.50
N GLY A 74 -24.02 6.93 38.80
CA GLY A 74 -23.15 7.60 37.83
C GLY A 74 -22.20 6.63 37.12
N GLN A 75 -21.60 5.69 37.85
CA GLN A 75 -20.74 4.68 37.25
C GLN A 75 -21.42 3.76 36.22
N LEU A 76 -22.75 3.71 36.15
CA LEU A 76 -23.49 2.98 35.11
C LEU A 76 -23.57 3.75 33.78
N LEU A 77 -23.43 5.08 33.79
CA LEU A 77 -23.66 5.94 32.62
C LEU A 77 -22.37 6.17 31.82
N PHE A 78 -22.48 6.10 30.49
CA PHE A 78 -21.39 6.35 29.54
C PHE A 78 -21.86 7.31 28.44
N THR A 79 -21.47 8.57 28.55
CA THR A 79 -21.90 9.67 27.66
C THR A 79 -20.91 9.91 26.51
N THR A 80 -21.13 10.91 25.66
CA THR A 80 -20.34 11.14 24.43
C THR A 80 -19.32 12.27 24.59
N TYR A 81 -18.14 12.15 23.96
CA TYR A 81 -17.35 13.33 23.60
C TYR A 81 -16.73 13.23 22.20
N HIS A 82 -16.33 14.37 21.65
CA HIS A 82 -15.59 14.48 20.41
C HIS A 82 -14.17 14.96 20.70
N GLY A 83 -13.18 14.21 20.24
CA GLY A 83 -11.76 14.47 20.51
C GLY A 83 -11.17 15.56 19.61
N SER A 84 -11.70 16.77 19.70
CA SER A 84 -11.21 17.97 18.99
C SER A 84 -10.81 19.07 20.00
N PHE A 85 -10.12 20.12 19.53
CA PHE A 85 -9.95 21.33 20.33
C PHE A 85 -11.32 21.84 20.79
N THR A 86 -11.47 22.04 22.10
CA THR A 86 -12.69 22.53 22.74
C THR A 86 -12.28 23.57 23.77
N ALA A 87 -12.83 24.78 23.68
CA ALA A 87 -12.53 25.84 24.64
C ALA A 87 -13.16 25.54 26.00
N THR A 88 -12.52 25.94 27.10
CA THR A 88 -12.96 25.60 28.47
C THR A 88 -14.29 26.25 28.87
N ASP A 89 -14.61 27.38 28.26
CA ASP A 89 -15.87 28.12 28.40
C ASP A 89 -16.96 27.68 27.41
N ALA A 90 -16.65 26.80 26.45
CA ALA A 90 -17.64 26.30 25.51
C ALA A 90 -18.68 25.38 26.21
N PRO A 91 -19.97 25.44 25.85
CA PRO A 91 -21.00 24.58 26.42
C PRO A 91 -20.68 23.08 26.36
N ALA A 92 -19.97 22.64 25.30
CA ALA A 92 -19.50 21.27 25.19
C ALA A 92 -18.52 20.88 26.31
N ASN A 93 -17.54 21.72 26.65
CA ASN A 93 -16.65 21.45 27.79
C ASN A 93 -17.42 21.51 29.11
N GLN A 94 -18.35 22.47 29.27
CA GLN A 94 -19.17 22.58 30.47
C GLN A 94 -20.01 21.32 30.72
N GLN A 95 -20.65 20.75 29.69
CA GLN A 95 -21.35 19.46 29.79
C GLN A 95 -20.40 18.33 30.20
N LEU A 96 -19.21 18.25 29.60
CA LEU A 96 -18.24 17.20 29.96
C LEU A 96 -17.72 17.34 31.40
N MET A 97 -17.62 18.56 31.94
CA MET A 97 -17.29 18.76 33.36
C MET A 97 -18.47 18.34 34.25
N HIS A 98 -19.70 18.71 33.90
CA HIS A 98 -20.92 18.32 34.62
C HIS A 98 -21.11 16.80 34.67
N ASP A 99 -20.98 16.10 33.54
CA ASP A 99 -21.01 14.64 33.46
C ASP A 99 -20.01 13.99 34.45
N VAL A 100 -18.80 14.54 34.55
CA VAL A 100 -17.74 14.02 35.42
C VAL A 100 -17.93 14.39 36.89
N GLN A 101 -18.27 15.64 37.18
CA GLN A 101 -18.25 16.23 38.51
C GLN A 101 -19.58 16.01 39.25
N ASP A 102 -20.73 16.16 38.57
CA ASP A 102 -22.07 16.08 39.17
C ASP A 102 -22.75 14.72 38.91
N LEU A 103 -22.75 14.24 37.66
CA LEU A 103 -23.35 12.94 37.31
C LEU A 103 -22.43 11.74 37.58
N HIS A 104 -21.17 11.99 37.95
CA HIS A 104 -20.18 10.98 38.34
C HIS A 104 -20.01 9.82 37.33
N VAL A 105 -20.02 10.11 36.01
CA VAL A 105 -20.13 9.08 34.95
C VAL A 105 -19.09 7.94 35.02
N GLY A 106 -19.48 6.76 34.55
CA GLY A 106 -18.63 5.58 34.43
C GLY A 106 -17.51 5.76 33.41
N GLY A 107 -17.74 6.56 32.37
CA GLY A 107 -16.81 6.84 31.31
C GLY A 107 -17.50 7.51 30.13
N PHE A 108 -16.90 7.37 28.95
CA PHE A 108 -17.36 8.03 27.74
C PHE A 108 -17.20 7.13 26.51
N ILE A 109 -17.89 7.47 25.42
CA ILE A 109 -17.58 7.02 24.05
C ILE A 109 -17.11 8.20 23.18
N ILE A 110 -16.09 7.96 22.36
CA ILE A 110 -15.67 8.88 21.31
C ILE A 110 -16.60 8.74 20.11
N ILE A 111 -17.25 9.84 19.75
CA ILE A 111 -18.14 9.92 18.59
C ILE A 111 -17.48 10.67 17.41
N THR A 112 -18.16 10.63 16.27
CA THR A 112 -17.86 11.41 15.06
C THR A 112 -19.06 12.31 14.76
N HIS A 113 -18.84 13.51 14.21
CA HIS A 113 -19.92 14.43 13.88
C HIS A 113 -20.27 14.40 12.38
N GLY A 114 -21.56 14.55 12.06
CA GLY A 114 -22.01 14.78 10.68
C GLY A 114 -21.83 16.25 10.29
N SER A 115 -21.43 16.50 9.04
CA SER A 115 -21.29 17.85 8.48
C SER A 115 -21.79 17.93 7.03
N PRO A 116 -21.93 19.15 6.46
CA PRO A 116 -22.15 19.34 5.03
C PRO A 116 -21.04 18.74 4.14
N LEU A 117 -19.83 18.55 4.67
CA LEU A 117 -18.67 18.02 3.92
C LEU A 117 -18.43 16.51 4.12
N GLY A 118 -19.23 15.82 4.95
CA GLY A 118 -19.05 14.40 5.27
C GLY A 118 -18.97 14.15 6.78
N ILE A 119 -18.30 13.07 7.18
CA ILE A 119 -18.07 12.75 8.60
C ILE A 119 -16.82 13.46 9.10
N VAL A 120 -16.97 14.32 10.11
CA VAL A 120 -15.88 14.90 10.89
C VAL A 120 -15.47 13.91 11.97
N LYS A 121 -14.16 13.63 12.05
CA LYS A 121 -13.59 12.71 13.01
C LYS A 121 -12.92 13.44 14.18
N SER A 122 -12.61 12.69 15.23
CA SER A 122 -11.75 13.15 16.31
C SER A 122 -10.28 13.14 15.87
N GLN A 123 -9.39 13.74 16.66
CA GLN A 123 -7.95 13.81 16.37
C GLN A 123 -7.15 13.22 17.54
N ALA A 124 -6.09 12.46 17.25
CA ALA A 124 -5.37 11.67 18.24
C ALA A 124 -4.80 12.51 19.39
N TYR A 125 -4.24 13.69 19.08
CA TYR A 125 -3.66 14.60 20.06
C TYR A 125 -4.71 15.29 20.97
N PRO A 126 -5.71 16.01 20.44
CA PRO A 126 -6.77 16.60 21.28
C PRO A 126 -7.54 15.55 22.08
N THR A 127 -7.76 14.34 21.52
CA THR A 127 -8.38 13.22 22.25
C THR A 127 -7.59 12.88 23.52
N ALA A 128 -6.27 12.71 23.41
CA ALA A 128 -5.42 12.34 24.54
C ALA A 128 -5.31 13.43 25.61
N VAL A 129 -5.31 14.70 25.18
CA VAL A 129 -5.33 15.87 26.09
C VAL A 129 -6.66 15.94 26.85
N LEU A 130 -7.80 15.85 26.15
CA LEU A 130 -9.12 15.89 26.76
C LEU A 130 -9.39 14.66 27.64
N ALA A 131 -8.95 13.47 27.23
CA ALA A 131 -8.97 12.27 28.06
C ALA A 131 -8.19 12.49 29.37
N ASN A 132 -6.99 13.07 29.32
CA ASN A 132 -6.22 13.40 30.51
C ASN A 132 -6.89 14.45 31.40
N GLN A 133 -7.54 15.47 30.83
CA GLN A 133 -8.32 16.48 31.57
C GLN A 133 -9.49 15.84 32.32
N LEU A 134 -10.32 15.06 31.62
CA LEU A 134 -11.48 14.35 32.22
C LEU A 134 -11.02 13.37 33.32
N GLN A 135 -9.90 12.68 33.09
CA GLN A 135 -9.28 11.80 34.09
C GLN A 135 -8.67 12.57 35.26
N ALA A 136 -8.30 13.85 35.13
CA ALA A 136 -7.82 14.66 36.25
C ALA A 136 -8.99 15.04 37.17
N GLU A 137 -10.07 15.56 36.58
CA GLU A 137 -11.29 16.00 37.28
C GLU A 137 -12.07 14.87 37.96
N SER A 138 -12.11 13.67 37.35
CA SER A 138 -12.92 12.59 37.90
C SER A 138 -12.34 11.99 39.19
N LYS A 139 -13.21 11.75 40.18
CA LYS A 139 -12.87 11.06 41.43
C LYS A 139 -12.48 9.59 41.25
N LEU A 140 -12.96 8.94 40.19
CA LEU A 140 -12.66 7.56 39.81
C LEU A 140 -12.03 7.52 38.41
N PRO A 141 -11.32 6.45 37.99
CA PRO A 141 -10.81 6.38 36.63
C PRO A 141 -11.97 6.24 35.62
N LEU A 142 -12.05 7.10 34.62
CA LEU A 142 -13.08 7.08 33.57
C LEU A 142 -12.73 6.03 32.50
N LEU A 143 -13.66 5.16 32.12
CA LEU A 143 -13.39 4.12 31.13
C LEU A 143 -13.92 4.57 29.75
N ILE A 144 -12.99 5.07 28.92
CA ILE A 144 -13.30 5.67 27.61
C ILE A 144 -13.33 4.58 26.53
N GLY A 145 -14.31 4.60 25.63
CA GLY A 145 -14.47 3.65 24.53
C GLY A 145 -14.61 4.28 23.14
N ALA A 146 -14.51 3.44 22.10
CA ALA A 146 -14.74 3.83 20.70
C ALA A 146 -15.03 2.60 19.81
N ASP A 147 -15.80 2.77 18.75
CA ASP A 147 -15.90 1.77 17.67
C ASP A 147 -14.66 1.84 16.78
N PHE A 148 -13.79 0.85 16.91
CA PHE A 148 -12.62 0.67 16.05
C PHE A 148 -12.71 -0.65 15.27
N GLU A 149 -13.88 -0.92 14.68
CA GLU A 149 -14.15 -2.14 13.89
C GLU A 149 -13.22 -2.31 12.68
N ARG A 150 -12.62 -1.22 12.19
CA ARG A 150 -11.62 -1.20 11.12
C ARG A 150 -10.37 -0.39 11.48
N GLY A 151 -9.91 -0.50 12.72
CA GLY A 151 -8.77 0.27 13.25
C GLY A 151 -9.17 1.66 13.76
N THR A 152 -8.18 2.42 14.23
CA THR A 152 -8.45 3.68 14.94
C THR A 152 -8.84 4.82 14.00
N ALA A 153 -8.39 4.76 12.74
CA ALA A 153 -8.82 5.66 11.65
C ALA A 153 -10.34 5.59 11.32
N MET A 154 -11.10 4.68 11.95
CA MET A 154 -12.56 4.66 11.91
C MET A 154 -13.20 5.87 12.64
N ARG A 155 -12.58 6.35 13.73
CA ARG A 155 -13.08 7.51 14.51
C ARG A 155 -12.06 8.66 14.61
N TYR A 156 -10.84 8.46 14.13
CA TYR A 156 -9.79 9.48 14.06
C TYR A 156 -9.41 9.88 12.62
N ASP A 157 -9.00 11.14 12.44
CA ASP A 157 -8.35 11.61 11.21
C ASP A 157 -7.05 10.85 10.96
N GLU A 158 -6.25 10.62 12.01
CA GLU A 158 -4.99 9.91 11.97
C GLU A 158 -5.13 8.44 12.48
N GLY A 159 -4.07 7.62 12.33
CA GLY A 159 -4.02 6.26 12.90
C GLY A 159 -4.12 5.15 11.86
N THR A 160 -4.05 3.88 12.30
CA THR A 160 -3.99 2.75 11.36
C THR A 160 -5.38 2.42 10.80
N SER A 161 -5.48 2.42 9.47
CA SER A 161 -6.69 2.06 8.72
C SER A 161 -6.64 0.60 8.29
N PHE A 162 -7.67 -0.18 8.62
CA PHE A 162 -7.79 -1.58 8.21
C PHE A 162 -8.92 -1.77 7.19
N PRO A 163 -8.92 -2.89 6.44
CA PRO A 163 -10.09 -3.31 5.69
C PRO A 163 -11.22 -3.77 6.65
N THR A 164 -12.40 -4.04 6.11
CA THR A 164 -13.56 -4.54 6.87
C THR A 164 -13.36 -5.99 7.32
N ALA A 165 -14.09 -6.42 8.36
CA ALA A 165 -14.03 -7.79 8.86
C ALA A 165 -14.26 -8.83 7.76
N MET A 166 -15.19 -8.56 6.83
CA MET A 166 -15.45 -9.43 5.69
C MET A 166 -14.25 -9.57 4.74
N ALA A 167 -13.46 -8.52 4.51
CA ALA A 167 -12.19 -8.63 3.77
C ALA A 167 -11.12 -9.40 4.54
N VAL A 168 -11.01 -9.21 5.86
CA VAL A 168 -10.08 -9.97 6.72
C VAL A 168 -10.41 -11.47 6.67
N ALA A 169 -11.71 -11.81 6.68
CA ALA A 169 -12.17 -13.18 6.50
C ALA A 169 -11.95 -13.71 5.08
N ALA A 170 -12.15 -12.88 4.05
CA ALA A 170 -11.91 -13.27 2.66
C ALA A 170 -10.44 -13.64 2.38
N GLY A 171 -9.49 -13.01 3.07
CA GLY A 171 -8.08 -13.39 3.08
C GLY A 171 -7.75 -14.69 3.83
N GLY A 172 -8.74 -15.32 4.47
CA GLY A 172 -8.69 -16.68 5.06
C GLY A 172 -7.79 -16.88 6.29
N ASN A 173 -6.98 -15.89 6.66
CA ASN A 173 -5.97 -16.02 7.72
C ASN A 173 -6.45 -15.41 9.05
N VAL A 174 -6.92 -16.28 9.95
CA VAL A 174 -7.40 -15.93 11.30
C VAL A 174 -6.38 -15.12 12.14
N LYS A 175 -5.08 -15.18 11.84
CA LYS A 175 -4.06 -14.34 12.52
C LYS A 175 -4.22 -12.85 12.20
N ASP A 176 -4.80 -12.49 11.05
CA ASP A 176 -4.91 -11.10 10.63
C ASP A 176 -5.91 -10.33 11.51
N ALA A 177 -7.00 -10.96 11.94
CA ALA A 177 -7.90 -10.39 12.96
C ALA A 177 -7.23 -10.22 14.33
N TYR A 178 -6.30 -11.12 14.73
CA TYR A 178 -5.49 -10.92 15.93
C TYR A 178 -4.53 -9.72 15.78
N THR A 179 -3.84 -9.58 14.64
CA THR A 179 -2.96 -8.44 14.34
C THR A 179 -3.73 -7.11 14.34
N MET A 180 -4.89 -7.09 13.68
CA MET A 180 -5.83 -5.97 13.64
C MET A 180 -6.27 -5.54 15.04
N GLY A 181 -6.77 -6.49 15.86
CA GLY A 181 -7.15 -6.21 17.25
C GLY A 181 -5.98 -5.74 18.12
N LYS A 182 -4.78 -6.30 17.92
CA LYS A 182 -3.54 -5.88 18.60
C LYS A 182 -3.18 -4.43 18.30
N ILE A 183 -3.07 -4.07 17.01
CA ILE A 183 -2.67 -2.71 16.60
C ILE A 183 -3.72 -1.71 17.08
N THR A 184 -5.00 -2.02 16.89
CA THR A 184 -6.13 -1.22 17.37
C THR A 184 -6.04 -0.95 18.87
N ALA A 185 -5.73 -1.96 19.69
CA ALA A 185 -5.57 -1.78 21.14
C ALA A 185 -4.35 -0.95 21.53
N LEU A 186 -3.21 -1.11 20.84
CA LEU A 186 -1.99 -0.33 21.10
C LEU A 186 -2.22 1.15 20.80
N GLU A 187 -2.84 1.47 19.66
CA GLU A 187 -3.21 2.83 19.28
C GLU A 187 -4.26 3.43 20.22
N ALA A 188 -5.32 2.66 20.55
CA ALA A 188 -6.35 3.08 21.51
C ALA A 188 -5.76 3.43 22.88
N ARG A 189 -4.90 2.57 23.45
CA ARG A 189 -4.24 2.84 24.74
C ARG A 189 -3.26 4.03 24.66
N ALA A 190 -2.75 4.39 23.49
CA ALA A 190 -1.92 5.58 23.31
C ALA A 190 -2.72 6.90 23.37
N THR A 191 -3.95 6.93 22.84
CA THR A 191 -4.84 8.11 22.86
C THR A 191 -5.73 8.21 24.09
N GLY A 192 -5.67 7.23 25.01
CA GLY A 192 -6.49 7.21 26.23
C GLY A 192 -7.82 6.48 26.09
N VAL A 193 -8.07 5.80 24.97
CA VAL A 193 -9.20 4.87 24.81
C VAL A 193 -8.85 3.54 25.47
N HIS A 194 -9.79 3.00 26.22
CA HIS A 194 -9.64 1.79 27.03
C HIS A 194 -10.53 0.63 26.53
N TRP A 195 -11.65 0.95 25.87
CA TRP A 195 -12.69 0.02 25.47
C TRP A 195 -12.89 0.04 23.95
N VAL A 196 -12.58 -1.07 23.30
CA VAL A 196 -12.80 -1.27 21.87
C VAL A 196 -14.18 -1.89 21.71
N TYR A 197 -15.11 -1.18 21.07
CA TYR A 197 -16.45 -1.69 20.74
C TYR A 197 -16.43 -2.56 19.48
N ALA A 198 -15.52 -3.55 19.48
CA ALA A 198 -15.31 -4.55 18.43
C ALA A 198 -14.69 -5.83 19.07
N PRO A 199 -14.84 -7.02 18.46
CA PRO A 199 -15.34 -7.26 17.10
C PRO A 199 -16.87 -7.31 17.02
N ASP A 200 -17.38 -7.01 15.83
CA ASP A 200 -18.68 -7.53 15.40
C ASP A 200 -18.60 -9.08 15.40
N ALA A 201 -19.61 -9.71 15.96
CA ALA A 201 -19.73 -11.14 16.17
C ALA A 201 -21.03 -11.69 15.58
N ASP A 202 -21.76 -10.88 14.82
CA ASP A 202 -22.96 -11.31 14.12
C ASP A 202 -22.59 -12.13 12.88
N VAL A 203 -23.39 -13.15 12.56
CA VAL A 203 -23.19 -14.03 11.41
C VAL A 203 -24.07 -13.52 10.28
N ASN A 204 -23.51 -13.05 9.16
CA ASN A 204 -24.29 -12.42 8.09
C ASN A 204 -24.95 -13.47 7.18
N ASN A 205 -25.97 -14.16 7.69
CA ASN A 205 -26.82 -15.11 6.97
C ASN A 205 -27.86 -14.46 6.05
N ASN A 206 -28.12 -13.15 6.19
CA ASN A 206 -29.06 -12.42 5.35
C ASN A 206 -28.32 -11.43 4.41
N PRO A 207 -28.31 -11.67 3.07
CA PRO A 207 -27.72 -10.74 2.10
C PRO A 207 -28.33 -9.33 2.10
N GLY A 208 -29.62 -9.23 2.45
CA GLY A 208 -30.35 -7.96 2.55
C GLY A 208 -30.13 -7.21 3.86
N ASN A 209 -29.24 -7.66 4.74
CA ASN A 209 -28.96 -6.98 6.00
C ASN A 209 -28.32 -5.59 5.73
N PRO A 210 -28.97 -4.48 6.16
CA PRO A 210 -28.51 -3.13 5.82
C PRO A 210 -27.43 -2.59 6.77
N ILE A 211 -27.19 -3.24 7.92
CA ILE A 211 -26.43 -2.66 9.03
C ILE A 211 -25.27 -3.52 9.53
N ILE A 212 -25.28 -4.84 9.29
CA ILE A 212 -24.15 -5.75 9.56
C ILE A 212 -23.32 -5.89 8.28
N ASN A 213 -23.77 -6.72 7.33
CA ASN A 213 -23.18 -6.86 6.00
C ASN A 213 -21.64 -7.06 6.09
N THR A 214 -20.82 -6.17 5.52
CA THR A 214 -19.35 -6.30 5.55
C THR A 214 -18.67 -6.10 6.92
N ARG A 215 -19.42 -5.70 7.97
CA ARG A 215 -18.94 -5.63 9.36
C ARG A 215 -18.79 -7.01 9.99
N SER A 216 -19.53 -8.02 9.51
CA SER A 216 -19.38 -9.41 9.91
C SER A 216 -18.18 -10.07 9.20
N PHE A 217 -17.62 -11.11 9.82
CA PHE A 217 -16.63 -11.99 9.19
C PHE A 217 -17.25 -13.00 8.19
N GLY A 218 -18.57 -13.18 8.10
CA GLY A 218 -19.18 -14.07 7.09
C GLY A 218 -20.47 -14.79 7.52
N GLU A 219 -20.87 -15.80 6.74
CA GLU A 219 -22.10 -16.59 6.97
C GLU A 219 -21.90 -17.91 7.74
N ASP A 220 -20.66 -18.40 7.87
CA ASP A 220 -20.33 -19.60 8.64
C ASP A 220 -20.11 -19.24 10.12
N PRO A 221 -21.00 -19.66 11.05
CA PRO A 221 -20.88 -19.33 12.47
C PRO A 221 -19.59 -19.85 13.10
N THR A 222 -19.02 -20.95 12.59
CA THR A 222 -17.75 -21.51 13.07
C THR A 222 -16.58 -20.62 12.67
N ARG A 223 -16.57 -20.11 11.43
CA ARG A 223 -15.53 -19.17 10.98
C ARG A 223 -15.66 -17.81 11.66
N VAL A 224 -16.87 -17.26 11.78
CA VAL A 224 -17.09 -16.01 12.53
C VAL A 224 -16.57 -16.15 13.96
N ALA A 225 -16.84 -17.29 14.64
CA ALA A 225 -16.27 -17.59 15.95
C ALA A 225 -14.72 -17.61 15.98
N GLU A 226 -14.04 -18.22 14.99
CA GLU A 226 -12.57 -18.22 14.91
C GLU A 226 -11.99 -16.80 14.83
N PHE A 227 -12.52 -15.96 13.93
CA PHE A 227 -12.05 -14.58 13.74
C PHE A 227 -12.39 -13.67 14.93
N VAL A 228 -13.59 -13.81 15.51
CA VAL A 228 -13.99 -13.12 16.76
C VAL A 228 -13.04 -13.46 17.90
N SER A 229 -12.77 -14.75 18.14
CA SER A 229 -11.81 -15.21 19.16
C SER A 229 -10.39 -14.72 18.91
N ALA A 230 -9.98 -14.52 17.65
CA ALA A 230 -8.68 -13.95 17.32
C ALA A 230 -8.60 -12.45 17.61
N PHE A 231 -9.60 -11.66 17.19
CA PHE A 231 -9.65 -10.22 17.46
C PHE A 231 -9.75 -9.91 18.96
N VAL A 232 -10.63 -10.62 19.69
CA VAL A 232 -10.78 -10.49 21.16
C VAL A 232 -9.44 -10.73 21.87
N ARG A 233 -8.66 -11.72 21.44
CA ARG A 233 -7.31 -11.95 21.98
C ARG A 233 -6.35 -10.84 21.57
N GLY A 234 -6.36 -10.40 20.32
CA GLY A 234 -5.55 -9.27 19.84
C GLY A 234 -5.71 -8.04 20.73
N VAL A 235 -6.95 -7.64 21.00
CA VAL A 235 -7.26 -6.48 21.85
C VAL A 235 -6.84 -6.69 23.30
N GLN A 236 -7.23 -7.82 23.92
CA GLN A 236 -7.06 -8.02 25.36
C GLN A 236 -5.64 -8.42 25.78
N GLU A 237 -4.90 -9.15 24.94
CA GLU A 237 -3.49 -9.46 25.19
C GLU A 237 -2.61 -8.19 25.10
N ASN A 238 -3.10 -7.12 24.45
CA ASN A 238 -2.40 -5.84 24.28
C ASN A 238 -3.00 -4.68 25.12
N GLY A 239 -3.82 -5.01 26.13
CA GLY A 239 -4.14 -4.10 27.24
C GLY A 239 -5.38 -3.22 27.11
N ALA A 240 -6.26 -3.47 26.14
CA ALA A 240 -7.58 -2.85 26.04
C ALA A 240 -8.73 -3.86 26.28
N LEU A 241 -9.95 -3.37 26.45
CA LEU A 241 -11.14 -4.20 26.65
C LEU A 241 -11.84 -4.47 25.31
N ALA A 242 -12.06 -5.74 24.95
CA ALA A 242 -12.78 -6.12 23.74
C ALA A 242 -14.29 -6.27 23.98
N THR A 243 -15.09 -6.09 22.92
CA THR A 243 -16.56 -6.16 23.00
C THR A 243 -17.12 -6.97 21.83
N ALA A 244 -17.73 -8.12 22.11
CA ALA A 244 -18.49 -8.85 21.09
C ALA A 244 -19.90 -8.25 20.96
N LYS A 245 -20.36 -7.99 19.73
CA LYS A 245 -21.66 -7.33 19.44
C LYS A 245 -22.34 -7.89 18.18
N HIS A 246 -23.66 -7.83 18.01
CA HIS A 246 -24.67 -7.19 18.87
C HIS A 246 -25.62 -8.25 19.44
N PHE A 247 -25.40 -8.65 20.70
CA PHE A 247 -26.05 -9.82 21.33
C PHE A 247 -27.59 -9.68 21.42
N PRO A 248 -28.38 -10.71 21.08
CA PRO A 248 -27.99 -12.11 20.84
C PRO A 248 -27.66 -12.49 19.39
N GLY A 249 -27.68 -11.55 18.44
CA GLY A 249 -27.44 -11.83 17.02
C GLY A 249 -28.26 -10.93 16.09
N HIS A 250 -27.62 -9.98 15.40
CA HIS A 250 -28.26 -9.01 14.48
C HIS A 250 -28.20 -9.45 12.99
N GLY A 251 -27.41 -10.48 12.67
CA GLY A 251 -27.04 -10.84 11.30
C GLY A 251 -28.18 -11.23 10.34
N ASP A 252 -29.33 -11.68 10.85
CA ASP A 252 -30.49 -12.08 10.03
C ASP A 252 -31.48 -10.93 9.74
N THR A 253 -31.28 -9.74 10.31
CA THR A 253 -32.24 -8.64 10.18
C THR A 253 -32.30 -8.06 8.75
N ALA A 254 -33.49 -7.59 8.37
CA ALA A 254 -33.75 -6.84 7.14
C ALA A 254 -34.25 -5.41 7.42
N ALA A 255 -34.02 -4.90 8.64
CA ALA A 255 -34.46 -3.59 9.11
C ALA A 255 -33.40 -2.98 10.02
N ASP A 256 -33.25 -1.66 9.96
CA ASP A 256 -32.22 -0.92 10.69
C ASP A 256 -32.69 -0.51 12.10
N SER A 257 -31.97 -0.99 13.13
CA SER A 257 -32.22 -0.71 14.55
C SER A 257 -32.11 0.77 14.94
N HIS A 258 -31.49 1.59 14.09
CA HIS A 258 -31.44 3.05 14.28
C HIS A 258 -32.77 3.73 13.90
N ILE A 259 -33.67 3.04 13.19
CA ILE A 259 -34.95 3.56 12.68
C ILE A 259 -36.15 2.97 13.45
N ASP A 260 -36.26 1.65 13.55
CA ASP A 260 -37.27 0.93 14.36
C ASP A 260 -36.70 -0.41 14.86
N LEU A 261 -37.39 -1.08 15.77
CA LEU A 261 -37.01 -2.33 16.42
C LEU A 261 -37.03 -3.54 15.45
N PRO A 262 -35.87 -4.08 15.02
CA PRO A 262 -35.82 -5.21 14.10
C PRO A 262 -36.22 -6.52 14.79
N VAL A 263 -36.78 -7.46 14.04
CA VAL A 263 -37.33 -8.73 14.58
C VAL A 263 -36.59 -9.94 14.03
N ILE A 264 -35.86 -10.65 14.88
CA ILE A 264 -35.31 -11.98 14.59
C ILE A 264 -36.40 -13.01 14.86
N ARG A 265 -36.90 -13.69 13.80
CA ARG A 265 -37.97 -14.70 13.91
C ARG A 265 -37.46 -16.14 14.04
N ALA A 266 -36.15 -16.32 14.22
CA ALA A 266 -35.53 -17.62 14.44
C ALA A 266 -36.06 -18.31 15.70
N ASP A 267 -36.19 -19.65 15.65
CA ASP A 267 -36.45 -20.45 16.84
C ASP A 267 -35.20 -20.63 17.71
N ARG A 268 -35.38 -21.20 18.91
CA ARG A 268 -34.29 -21.39 19.88
C ARG A 268 -33.19 -22.33 19.36
N ALA A 269 -33.51 -23.34 18.55
CA ALA A 269 -32.55 -24.28 18.01
C ALA A 269 -31.68 -23.65 16.91
N ARG A 270 -32.26 -22.78 16.07
CA ARG A 270 -31.51 -21.91 15.15
C ARG A 270 -30.56 -20.99 15.92
N LEU A 271 -31.09 -20.25 16.89
CA LEU A 271 -30.31 -19.31 17.70
C LEU A 271 -29.11 -19.98 18.39
N ASP A 272 -29.28 -21.18 18.95
CA ASP A 272 -28.20 -21.95 19.58
C ASP A 272 -27.17 -22.53 18.58
N ALA A 273 -27.51 -22.62 17.28
CA ALA A 273 -26.71 -23.25 16.22
C ALA A 273 -26.04 -22.27 15.24
N LEU A 274 -26.50 -21.01 15.16
CA LEU A 274 -25.87 -19.97 14.34
C LEU A 274 -25.59 -18.70 15.15
N GLU A 275 -26.64 -17.97 15.56
CA GLU A 275 -26.51 -16.61 16.08
C GLU A 275 -25.70 -16.55 17.40
N LEU A 276 -25.89 -17.51 18.32
CA LEU A 276 -25.18 -17.55 19.61
C LEU A 276 -23.78 -18.19 19.54
N VAL A 277 -23.36 -18.77 18.41
CA VAL A 277 -22.09 -19.52 18.31
C VAL A 277 -20.86 -18.61 18.48
N PRO A 278 -20.74 -17.45 17.79
CA PRO A 278 -19.61 -16.53 18.03
C PRO A 278 -19.60 -15.94 19.44
N PHE A 279 -20.78 -15.67 20.04
CA PHE A 279 -20.85 -15.19 21.42
C PHE A 279 -20.36 -16.25 22.42
N ARG A 280 -20.74 -17.53 22.26
CA ARG A 280 -20.19 -18.64 23.06
C ARG A 280 -18.67 -18.72 22.94
N ALA A 281 -18.12 -18.55 21.73
CA ALA A 281 -16.68 -18.54 21.49
C ALA A 281 -15.99 -17.33 22.14
N ALA A 282 -16.56 -16.12 22.04
CA ALA A 282 -16.07 -14.92 22.70
C ALA A 282 -16.06 -15.06 24.23
N ILE A 283 -17.12 -15.64 24.82
CA ILE A 283 -17.22 -15.93 26.25
C ILE A 283 -16.15 -16.95 26.68
N GLY A 284 -15.98 -18.05 25.94
CA GLY A 284 -14.93 -19.05 26.19
C GLY A 284 -13.51 -18.49 26.02
N THR A 285 -13.34 -17.50 25.15
CA THR A 285 -12.09 -16.74 24.98
C THR A 285 -11.83 -15.77 26.15
N GLY A 286 -12.87 -15.42 26.91
CA GLY A 286 -12.80 -14.49 28.03
C GLY A 286 -13.00 -13.03 27.62
N VAL A 287 -13.92 -12.74 26.70
CA VAL A 287 -14.23 -11.37 26.23
C VAL A 287 -14.68 -10.45 27.38
N GLY A 288 -14.03 -9.29 27.48
CA GLY A 288 -14.21 -8.35 28.57
C GLY A 288 -15.56 -7.64 28.61
N SER A 289 -16.18 -7.45 27.44
CA SER A 289 -17.54 -6.95 27.29
C SER A 289 -18.36 -7.70 26.23
N ILE A 290 -19.68 -7.68 26.39
CA ILE A 290 -20.67 -7.97 25.35
C ILE A 290 -21.62 -6.77 25.26
N MET A 291 -21.85 -6.30 24.03
CA MET A 291 -22.82 -5.25 23.73
C MET A 291 -24.11 -5.88 23.21
N THR A 292 -25.24 -5.42 23.73
CA THR A 292 -26.59 -5.91 23.37
C THR A 292 -27.09 -5.18 22.11
N GLY A 293 -27.69 -5.87 21.15
CA GLY A 293 -28.43 -5.22 20.08
C GLY A 293 -29.85 -4.83 20.51
N HIS A 294 -30.38 -3.71 19.98
CA HIS A 294 -31.78 -3.34 20.14
C HIS A 294 -32.68 -4.19 19.22
N LEU A 295 -32.91 -5.45 19.60
CA LEU A 295 -33.56 -6.48 18.78
C LEU A 295 -34.78 -7.09 19.49
N ASN A 296 -35.87 -7.32 18.77
CA ASN A 296 -36.98 -8.17 19.22
C ASN A 296 -36.67 -9.62 18.79
N VAL A 297 -36.72 -10.56 19.74
CA VAL A 297 -36.40 -11.99 19.52
C VAL A 297 -37.46 -12.86 20.20
N PRO A 298 -38.62 -13.14 19.57
CA PRO A 298 -39.78 -13.77 20.23
C PRO A 298 -39.53 -15.15 20.84
N ALA A 299 -38.51 -15.87 20.36
CA ALA A 299 -38.09 -17.17 20.91
C ALA A 299 -37.30 -17.06 22.23
N LEU A 300 -36.94 -15.85 22.66
CA LEU A 300 -36.22 -15.54 23.91
C LEU A 300 -36.97 -14.52 24.79
N GLU A 301 -37.69 -13.58 24.19
CA GLU A 301 -38.53 -12.59 24.87
C GLU A 301 -39.93 -12.52 24.22
N PRO A 302 -40.99 -13.07 24.86
CA PRO A 302 -42.33 -13.09 24.27
C PRO A 302 -43.04 -11.74 24.14
N ASP A 303 -42.64 -10.68 24.87
CA ASP A 303 -43.20 -9.33 24.66
C ASP A 303 -42.57 -8.67 23.42
N PRO A 304 -43.34 -8.44 22.33
CA PRO A 304 -42.80 -7.87 21.10
C PRO A 304 -42.38 -6.39 21.23
N ASN A 305 -42.65 -5.74 22.36
CA ASN A 305 -42.24 -4.36 22.62
C ASN A 305 -40.92 -4.27 23.40
N THR A 306 -40.47 -5.34 24.07
CA THR A 306 -39.26 -5.35 24.90
C THR A 306 -38.06 -5.84 24.08
N PRO A 307 -37.09 -4.97 23.73
CA PRO A 307 -35.89 -5.37 23.01
C PRO A 307 -34.95 -6.20 23.90
N ALA A 308 -34.01 -6.92 23.29
CA ALA A 308 -32.98 -7.70 23.98
C ALA A 308 -32.20 -6.89 25.04
N THR A 309 -31.89 -5.62 24.76
CA THR A 309 -31.29 -4.66 25.71
C THR A 309 -32.12 -4.43 26.98
N LEU A 310 -33.44 -4.63 26.93
CA LEU A 310 -34.37 -4.41 28.04
C LEU A 310 -34.99 -5.71 28.59
N SER A 311 -34.62 -6.87 28.04
CA SER A 311 -35.15 -8.18 28.41
C SER A 311 -34.33 -8.84 29.53
N HIS A 312 -34.98 -9.17 30.65
CA HIS A 312 -34.36 -9.95 31.72
C HIS A 312 -34.09 -11.41 31.27
N ASN A 313 -34.98 -11.96 30.43
CA ASN A 313 -34.85 -13.30 29.87
C ASN A 313 -33.57 -13.43 29.02
N ILE A 314 -33.23 -12.39 28.25
CA ILE A 314 -32.05 -12.38 27.39
C ILE A 314 -30.79 -11.95 28.17
N LEU A 315 -30.82 -10.86 28.95
CA LEU A 315 -29.62 -10.34 29.62
C LEU A 315 -29.23 -11.09 30.89
N ASN A 316 -30.17 -11.70 31.60
CA ASN A 316 -29.87 -12.47 32.82
C ASN A 316 -29.99 -13.97 32.59
N ASP A 317 -31.17 -14.47 32.20
CA ASP A 317 -31.42 -15.91 32.13
C ASP A 317 -30.64 -16.62 31.02
N LEU A 318 -30.54 -16.03 29.83
CA LEU A 318 -29.64 -16.51 28.78
C LEU A 318 -28.20 -16.11 29.08
N LEU A 319 -27.87 -14.81 29.09
CA LEU A 319 -26.47 -14.38 29.07
C LEU A 319 -25.70 -14.61 30.39
N ARG A 320 -26.26 -14.29 31.56
CA ARG A 320 -25.57 -14.52 32.85
C ARG A 320 -25.64 -15.98 33.31
N LYS A 321 -26.82 -16.60 33.23
CA LYS A 321 -27.07 -17.94 33.81
C LYS A 321 -26.72 -19.06 32.84
N GLN A 322 -27.36 -19.15 31.67
CA GLN A 322 -27.11 -20.24 30.71
C GLN A 322 -25.71 -20.14 30.05
N LEU A 323 -25.31 -18.96 29.60
CA LEU A 323 -24.00 -18.74 28.96
C LEU A 323 -22.89 -18.36 29.97
N GLY A 324 -23.22 -18.22 31.26
CA GLY A 324 -22.25 -18.04 32.35
C GLY A 324 -21.49 -16.71 32.35
N TYR A 325 -21.95 -15.66 31.65
CA TYR A 325 -21.12 -14.49 31.34
C TYR A 325 -20.82 -13.56 32.53
N GLN A 326 -19.53 -13.32 32.81
CA GLN A 326 -19.06 -12.54 33.98
C GLN A 326 -18.42 -11.17 33.64
N GLY A 327 -18.32 -10.79 32.37
CA GLY A 327 -17.78 -9.48 31.95
C GLY A 327 -18.83 -8.36 31.95
N LEU A 328 -18.53 -7.24 31.29
CA LEU A 328 -19.43 -6.08 31.19
C LEU A 328 -20.51 -6.28 30.13
N VAL A 329 -21.78 -6.23 30.53
CA VAL A 329 -22.90 -6.08 29.59
C VAL A 329 -23.16 -4.59 29.38
N VAL A 330 -22.94 -4.11 28.15
CA VAL A 330 -23.21 -2.72 27.76
C VAL A 330 -24.40 -2.67 26.80
N THR A 331 -25.22 -1.63 26.88
CA THR A 331 -26.28 -1.40 25.89
C THR A 331 -25.67 -1.04 24.52
N ASP A 332 -26.47 -1.13 23.46
CA ASP A 332 -26.21 -0.30 22.27
C ASP A 332 -26.42 1.19 22.61
N ALA A 333 -26.22 2.09 21.64
CA ALA A 333 -26.44 3.52 21.83
C ALA A 333 -27.93 3.84 22.09
N MET A 334 -28.26 4.28 23.31
CA MET A 334 -29.64 4.43 23.79
C MET A 334 -30.41 5.61 23.15
N ASP A 335 -29.81 6.33 22.20
CA ASP A 335 -30.46 7.33 21.33
C ASP A 335 -31.04 6.75 20.03
N MET A 336 -30.77 5.49 19.73
CA MET A 336 -31.30 4.76 18.58
C MET A 336 -32.83 4.59 18.60
N GLY A 337 -33.45 4.64 17.41
CA GLY A 337 -34.91 4.56 17.23
C GLY A 337 -35.56 3.32 17.86
N GLY A 338 -34.88 2.16 17.83
CA GLY A 338 -35.33 0.92 18.47
C GLY A 338 -35.59 1.01 19.98
N ILE A 339 -35.12 2.07 20.65
CA ILE A 339 -35.44 2.42 22.04
C ILE A 339 -36.28 3.69 22.12
N THR A 340 -35.82 4.79 21.51
CA THR A 340 -36.37 6.14 21.74
C THR A 340 -37.79 6.35 21.22
N VAL A 341 -38.22 5.56 20.23
CA VAL A 341 -39.62 5.56 19.74
C VAL A 341 -40.59 4.95 20.76
N ARG A 342 -40.12 4.12 21.69
CA ARG A 342 -40.95 3.26 22.56
C ARG A 342 -40.85 3.59 24.05
N TYR A 343 -39.72 4.16 24.49
CA TYR A 343 -39.45 4.44 25.91
C TYR A 343 -38.83 5.82 26.12
N ALA A 344 -39.30 6.53 27.15
CA ALA A 344 -38.65 7.76 27.62
C ALA A 344 -37.22 7.45 28.13
N PRO A 345 -36.22 8.33 27.90
CA PRO A 345 -34.81 8.05 28.17
C PRO A 345 -34.51 7.47 29.57
N GLY A 346 -35.11 8.03 30.62
CA GLY A 346 -34.94 7.55 31.99
C GLY A 346 -35.54 6.16 32.26
N GLU A 347 -36.74 5.89 31.73
CA GLU A 347 -37.39 4.57 31.86
C GLU A 347 -36.63 3.50 31.07
N ALA A 348 -36.05 3.85 29.91
CA ALA A 348 -35.20 2.96 29.13
C ALA A 348 -33.92 2.57 29.89
N ALA A 349 -33.23 3.54 30.50
CA ALA A 349 -32.04 3.29 31.33
C ALA A 349 -32.38 2.39 32.55
N VAL A 350 -33.48 2.67 33.24
CA VAL A 350 -33.97 1.84 34.36
C VAL A 350 -34.26 0.41 33.92
N ARG A 351 -34.90 0.22 32.75
CA ARG A 351 -35.18 -1.11 32.18
C ARG A 351 -33.90 -1.88 31.86
N ALA A 352 -32.92 -1.26 31.18
CA ALA A 352 -31.67 -1.92 30.82
C ALA A 352 -30.89 -2.43 32.05
N VAL A 353 -30.78 -1.60 33.09
CA VAL A 353 -30.09 -1.98 34.34
C VAL A 353 -30.87 -3.07 35.11
N ALA A 354 -32.20 -2.99 35.17
CA ALA A 354 -33.04 -4.03 35.78
C ALA A 354 -33.01 -5.37 35.01
N ALA A 355 -32.90 -5.32 33.68
CA ALA A 355 -32.78 -6.49 32.81
C ALA A 355 -31.44 -7.23 33.02
N GLY A 356 -30.32 -6.52 33.01
CA GLY A 356 -28.99 -7.13 33.24
C GLY A 356 -27.77 -6.32 32.78
N ALA A 357 -27.96 -5.14 32.18
CA ALA A 357 -26.86 -4.29 31.75
C ALA A 357 -26.06 -3.75 32.95
N ASP A 358 -24.74 -3.73 32.82
CA ASP A 358 -23.84 -3.02 33.74
C ASP A 358 -23.70 -1.56 33.33
N CYS A 359 -23.66 -1.29 32.02
CA CYS A 359 -23.35 0.02 31.45
C CYS A 359 -24.44 0.47 30.47
N VAL A 360 -24.94 1.70 30.64
CA VAL A 360 -25.91 2.39 29.77
C VAL A 360 -25.12 3.36 28.90
N LEU A 361 -25.04 3.05 27.60
CA LEU A 361 -24.29 3.78 26.59
C LEU A 361 -25.16 4.82 25.90
N MET A 362 -24.65 6.05 25.75
CA MET A 362 -25.31 7.16 25.05
C MET A 362 -26.77 7.41 25.49
N PRO A 363 -27.06 7.60 26.80
CA PRO A 363 -28.38 8.04 27.23
C PRO A 363 -28.71 9.41 26.60
N PRO A 364 -29.86 9.59 25.90
CA PRO A 364 -30.19 10.84 25.19
C PRO A 364 -30.22 12.10 26.06
N VAL A 365 -30.53 11.93 27.34
CA VAL A 365 -30.50 12.95 28.38
C VAL A 365 -29.86 12.30 29.62
N PRO A 366 -28.56 12.51 29.88
CA PRO A 366 -27.84 11.86 30.98
C PRO A 366 -28.49 12.10 32.34
N ASP A 367 -28.92 13.33 32.63
CA ASP A 367 -29.63 13.74 33.84
C ASP A 367 -30.89 12.90 34.07
N ALA A 368 -31.76 12.80 33.06
CA ALA A 368 -33.01 12.05 33.17
C ALA A 368 -32.78 10.54 33.32
N ALA A 369 -31.66 10.01 32.81
CA ALA A 369 -31.24 8.64 33.10
C ALA A 369 -30.76 8.49 34.55
N PHE A 370 -29.98 9.44 35.06
CA PHE A 370 -29.49 9.48 36.44
C PHE A 370 -30.64 9.59 37.46
N GLU A 371 -31.53 10.57 37.30
CA GLU A 371 -32.70 10.79 38.16
C GLU A 371 -33.63 9.56 38.18
N ALA A 372 -33.92 8.97 37.01
CA ALA A 372 -34.77 7.79 36.92
C ALA A 372 -34.14 6.57 37.59
N LEU A 373 -32.82 6.37 37.45
CA LEU A 373 -32.08 5.32 38.17
C LEU A 373 -32.08 5.59 39.68
N GLN A 374 -31.92 6.84 40.13
CA GLN A 374 -32.01 7.21 41.54
C GLN A 374 -33.42 6.92 42.11
N GLY A 375 -34.47 7.26 41.37
CA GLY A 375 -35.86 6.91 41.70
C GLY A 375 -36.11 5.39 41.73
N ALA A 376 -35.54 4.63 40.79
CA ALA A 376 -35.66 3.18 40.73
C ALA A 376 -34.91 2.46 41.88
N VAL A 377 -33.76 2.98 42.31
CA VAL A 377 -33.04 2.46 43.49
C VAL A 377 -33.75 2.85 44.79
N LYS A 378 -34.28 4.07 44.89
CA LYS A 378 -35.03 4.58 46.05
C LYS A 378 -36.36 3.84 46.27
N SER A 379 -37.03 3.45 45.18
CA SER A 379 -38.27 2.64 45.21
C SER A 379 -38.02 1.13 45.31
N GLY A 380 -36.78 0.67 45.19
CA GLY A 380 -36.42 -0.75 45.24
C GLY A 380 -36.64 -1.53 43.94
N ARG A 381 -37.11 -0.88 42.86
CA ARG A 381 -37.20 -1.47 41.51
C ARG A 381 -35.84 -1.94 40.99
N ILE A 382 -34.76 -1.26 41.39
CA ILE A 382 -33.38 -1.76 41.30
C ILE A 382 -32.86 -1.94 42.72
N SER A 383 -32.49 -3.17 43.09
CA SER A 383 -31.97 -3.44 44.44
C SER A 383 -30.54 -2.91 44.60
N LYS A 384 -30.16 -2.52 45.82
CA LYS A 384 -28.78 -2.10 46.12
C LYS A 384 -27.74 -3.18 45.81
N THR A 385 -28.11 -4.46 45.96
CA THR A 385 -27.26 -5.60 45.56
C THR A 385 -27.05 -5.63 44.04
N ARG A 386 -28.12 -5.47 43.25
CA ARG A 386 -28.05 -5.44 41.78
C ARG A 386 -27.21 -4.28 41.25
N LEU A 387 -27.29 -3.12 41.91
CA LEU A 387 -26.44 -1.95 41.65
C LEU A 387 -24.97 -2.24 41.99
N ASP A 388 -24.69 -2.74 43.20
CA ASP A 388 -23.33 -3.10 43.65
C ASP A 388 -22.69 -4.19 42.80
N GLU A 389 -23.46 -5.06 42.16
CA GLU A 389 -22.96 -6.02 41.16
C GLU A 389 -22.47 -5.33 39.87
N SER A 390 -23.26 -4.42 39.28
CA SER A 390 -22.83 -3.68 38.07
C SER A 390 -21.56 -2.88 38.37
N VAL A 391 -21.58 -2.07 39.42
CA VAL A 391 -20.46 -1.20 39.78
C VAL A 391 -19.22 -2.02 40.12
N ARG A 392 -19.37 -3.19 40.76
CA ARG A 392 -18.26 -4.13 40.97
C ARG A 392 -17.66 -4.60 39.64
N ARG A 393 -18.46 -5.01 38.65
CA ARG A 393 -17.93 -5.43 37.32
C ARG A 393 -17.19 -4.28 36.62
N ILE A 394 -17.70 -3.05 36.74
CA ILE A 394 -17.09 -1.82 36.16
C ILE A 394 -15.76 -1.48 36.83
N LEU A 395 -15.71 -1.50 38.17
CA LEU A 395 -14.47 -1.34 38.92
C LEU A 395 -13.47 -2.48 38.61
N GLN A 396 -13.94 -3.72 38.47
CA GLN A 396 -13.07 -4.84 38.05
C GLN A 396 -12.49 -4.64 36.64
N ALA A 397 -13.26 -4.10 35.69
CA ALA A 397 -12.74 -3.78 34.36
C ALA A 397 -11.67 -2.68 34.43
N LYS A 398 -11.95 -1.57 35.14
CA LYS A 398 -10.99 -0.48 35.39
C LYS A 398 -9.69 -0.97 36.03
N ALA A 399 -9.80 -1.91 36.98
CA ALA A 399 -8.66 -2.54 37.64
C ALA A 399 -7.88 -3.51 36.73
N ARG A 400 -8.56 -4.30 35.88
CA ARG A 400 -7.89 -5.15 34.86
C ARG A 400 -7.08 -4.32 33.86
N LEU A 401 -7.51 -3.07 33.59
CA LEU A 401 -6.89 -2.13 32.66
C LEU A 401 -5.77 -1.28 33.28
N GLY A 402 -5.44 -1.50 34.57
CA GLY A 402 -4.40 -0.80 35.33
C GLY A 402 -4.77 0.61 35.79
N MET A 403 -6.03 1.02 35.63
CA MET A 403 -6.45 2.42 35.75
C MET A 403 -6.49 2.93 37.20
N ASN A 404 -6.51 2.01 38.18
CA ASN A 404 -6.34 2.32 39.61
C ASN A 404 -4.88 2.71 39.99
N GLU A 405 -3.91 2.43 39.11
CA GLU A 405 -2.49 2.77 39.28
C GLU A 405 -2.05 3.85 38.30
N LYS A 406 -2.48 3.79 37.03
CA LYS A 406 -2.20 4.80 36.02
C LYS A 406 -3.38 5.00 35.06
N ARG A 407 -4.06 6.15 35.20
CA ARG A 407 -5.19 6.58 34.35
C ARG A 407 -4.85 7.63 33.28
N LEU A 408 -3.64 8.20 33.32
CA LEU A 408 -3.19 9.24 32.40
C LEU A 408 -2.24 8.69 31.31
N VAL A 409 -2.37 9.20 30.09
CA VAL A 409 -1.50 8.90 28.95
C VAL A 409 -0.41 9.95 28.77
N ASP A 410 0.74 9.53 28.21
CA ASP A 410 1.84 10.44 27.86
C ASP A 410 1.66 10.96 26.44
N VAL A 411 1.15 12.18 26.34
CA VAL A 411 0.85 12.87 25.06
C VAL A 411 2.10 13.03 24.19
N ASN A 412 3.29 13.16 24.79
CA ASN A 412 4.55 13.29 24.03
C ASN A 412 4.96 11.98 23.34
N ALA A 413 4.46 10.84 23.81
CA ALA A 413 4.79 9.53 23.27
C ALA A 413 3.86 9.07 22.12
N ILE A 414 2.83 9.85 21.76
CA ILE A 414 1.85 9.48 20.71
C ILE A 414 2.54 9.23 19.36
N ASN A 415 3.41 10.14 18.92
CA ASN A 415 4.21 10.01 17.69
C ASN A 415 5.12 8.76 17.63
N GLN A 416 5.29 8.01 18.72
CA GLN A 416 6.07 6.76 18.77
C GLN A 416 5.19 5.50 18.88
N LYS A 417 3.87 5.67 19.03
CA LYS A 417 2.93 4.61 19.47
C LYS A 417 1.60 4.62 18.69
N PHE A 418 1.48 5.44 17.66
CA PHE A 418 0.25 5.71 16.94
C PHE A 418 0.54 6.00 15.46
N GLY A 419 -0.27 5.50 14.53
CA GLY A 419 -0.14 5.77 13.08
C GLY A 419 1.16 5.25 12.45
N SER A 420 1.81 4.25 13.06
CA SER A 420 3.12 3.76 12.63
C SER A 420 3.11 3.26 11.18
N ALA A 421 4.06 3.71 10.36
CA ALA A 421 4.22 3.25 8.97
C ALA A 421 4.40 1.72 8.85
N ALA A 422 4.90 1.04 9.89
CA ALA A 422 4.95 -0.42 9.93
C ALA A 422 3.55 -1.04 10.09
N TRP A 423 2.68 -0.43 10.90
CA TRP A 423 1.30 -0.88 11.11
C TRP A 423 0.40 -0.55 9.93
N GLN A 424 0.56 0.62 9.30
CA GLN A 424 -0.09 0.92 8.01
C GLN A 424 0.29 -0.13 6.94
N LYS A 425 1.56 -0.55 6.90
CA LYS A 425 2.01 -1.62 6.00
C LYS A 425 1.40 -2.98 6.36
N GLU A 426 1.35 -3.36 7.64
CA GLU A 426 0.69 -4.60 8.08
C GLU A 426 -0.82 -4.59 7.71
N ALA A 427 -1.51 -3.47 7.90
CA ALA A 427 -2.93 -3.32 7.56
C ALA A 427 -3.19 -3.34 6.04
N GLN A 428 -2.33 -2.68 5.26
CA GLN A 428 -2.35 -2.76 3.79
C GLN A 428 -2.12 -4.21 3.31
N GLU A 429 -1.14 -4.93 3.88
CA GLU A 429 -0.89 -6.32 3.51
C GLU A 429 -2.08 -7.25 3.85
N ILE A 430 -2.83 -6.95 4.91
CA ILE A 430 -4.08 -7.64 5.26
C ILE A 430 -5.17 -7.33 4.23
N SER A 431 -5.31 -6.06 3.81
CA SER A 431 -6.24 -5.64 2.76
C SER A 431 -5.91 -6.29 1.41
N ASP A 432 -4.64 -6.33 1.04
CA ASP A 432 -4.13 -6.94 -0.20
C ASP A 432 -4.50 -8.44 -0.27
N ARG A 433 -4.61 -9.14 0.88
CA ARG A 433 -5.07 -10.55 0.95
C ARG A 433 -6.59 -10.70 0.80
N GLY A 434 -7.39 -9.71 1.18
CA GLY A 434 -8.85 -9.78 1.17
C GLY A 434 -9.48 -9.62 -0.21
N VAL A 435 -8.76 -9.02 -1.17
CA VAL A 435 -9.29 -8.76 -2.52
C VAL A 435 -9.68 -10.05 -3.22
N THR A 436 -10.94 -10.12 -3.66
CA THR A 436 -11.58 -11.33 -4.21
C THR A 436 -12.08 -11.06 -5.63
N LEU A 437 -11.67 -11.85 -6.61
CA LEU A 437 -12.21 -11.80 -7.97
C LEU A 437 -13.42 -12.73 -8.09
N LEU A 438 -14.59 -12.16 -8.38
CA LEU A 438 -15.87 -12.88 -8.46
C LEU A 438 -16.24 -13.29 -9.89
N ARG A 439 -15.71 -12.59 -10.90
CA ARG A 439 -15.95 -12.87 -12.31
C ARG A 439 -14.83 -12.27 -13.16
N ASP A 440 -14.38 -12.99 -14.19
CA ASP A 440 -13.59 -12.43 -15.28
C ASP A 440 -13.73 -13.32 -16.54
N THR A 441 -14.95 -13.40 -17.08
CA THR A 441 -15.25 -14.23 -18.26
C THR A 441 -14.42 -13.90 -19.52
N PRO A 442 -14.04 -12.64 -19.79
CA PRO A 442 -13.13 -12.28 -20.90
C PRO A 442 -11.63 -12.33 -20.55
N HIS A 443 -11.24 -12.74 -19.34
CA HIS A 443 -9.85 -12.76 -18.88
C HIS A 443 -9.12 -11.40 -19.05
N ARG A 444 -9.74 -10.32 -18.54
CA ARG A 444 -9.19 -8.95 -18.60
C ARG A 444 -8.09 -8.68 -17.59
N LEU A 445 -7.95 -9.50 -16.53
CA LEU A 445 -7.01 -9.26 -15.43
C LEU A 445 -5.83 -10.26 -15.41
N PRO A 446 -4.61 -9.82 -15.03
CA PRO A 446 -4.23 -8.43 -14.71
C PRO A 446 -4.05 -7.55 -15.95
N LEU A 447 -4.33 -6.25 -15.79
CA LEU A 447 -4.05 -5.22 -16.77
C LEU A 447 -2.55 -5.02 -16.98
N ASP A 448 -2.15 -4.72 -18.22
CA ASP A 448 -0.75 -4.54 -18.61
C ASP A 448 -0.37 -3.06 -18.73
N GLY A 449 0.16 -2.50 -17.64
CA GLY A 449 0.64 -1.12 -17.58
C GLY A 449 1.88 -0.81 -18.44
N THR A 450 2.48 -1.81 -19.11
CA THR A 450 3.57 -1.57 -20.08
C THR A 450 3.04 -1.14 -21.45
N LYS A 451 1.76 -1.43 -21.75
CA LYS A 451 1.13 -1.13 -23.05
C LYS A 451 0.44 0.24 -23.07
N PRO A 452 0.40 0.93 -24.24
CA PRO A 452 -0.37 2.16 -24.40
C PRO A 452 -1.83 1.97 -24.00
N SER A 453 -2.33 2.74 -23.04
CA SER A 453 -3.69 2.54 -22.50
C SER A 453 -4.25 3.76 -21.77
N ARG A 454 -5.53 4.05 -22.02
CA ARG A 454 -6.31 5.15 -21.45
C ARG A 454 -7.53 4.60 -20.71
N ALA A 455 -7.81 5.14 -19.53
CA ALA A 455 -8.93 4.69 -18.70
C ALA A 455 -10.02 5.74 -18.53
N LEU A 456 -11.27 5.28 -18.46
CA LEU A 456 -12.38 6.00 -17.85
C LEU A 456 -12.63 5.46 -16.45
N LEU A 457 -12.31 6.22 -15.41
CA LEU A 457 -12.73 5.91 -14.04
C LEU A 457 -14.12 6.51 -13.78
N LEU A 458 -15.04 5.68 -13.30
CA LEU A 458 -16.35 6.10 -12.80
C LEU A 458 -16.40 5.77 -11.31
N ALA A 459 -16.20 6.78 -10.46
CA ALA A 459 -16.21 6.63 -9.00
C ALA A 459 -17.56 7.10 -8.45
N PHE A 460 -18.43 6.15 -8.12
CA PHE A 460 -19.81 6.40 -7.70
C PHE A 460 -19.98 6.04 -6.22
N TYR A 461 -20.43 6.98 -5.40
CA TYR A 461 -20.54 6.85 -3.95
C TYR A 461 -22.00 6.94 -3.51
N ALA A 462 -22.49 5.91 -2.78
CA ALA A 462 -23.87 5.82 -2.30
C ALA A 462 -24.14 6.62 -1.00
N ASP A 463 -23.29 7.62 -0.72
CA ASP A 463 -23.27 8.49 0.44
C ASP A 463 -22.57 9.82 0.05
N PRO A 464 -22.67 10.91 0.85
CA PRO A 464 -21.92 12.14 0.60
C PRO A 464 -20.42 11.95 0.84
N GLU A 465 -19.62 12.18 -0.20
CA GLU A 465 -18.15 12.09 -0.20
C GLU A 465 -17.60 13.15 -1.18
N PRO A 466 -16.78 14.14 -0.73
CA PRO A 466 -16.25 15.18 -1.61
C PRO A 466 -15.19 14.69 -2.61
N TYR A 467 -14.44 13.62 -2.33
CA TYR A 467 -13.39 13.11 -3.23
C TYR A 467 -13.51 11.60 -3.52
N PRO A 468 -14.61 11.12 -4.17
CA PRO A 468 -14.81 9.69 -4.42
C PRO A 468 -13.64 9.05 -5.17
N GLY A 469 -13.09 7.96 -4.64
CA GLY A 469 -12.09 7.14 -5.31
C GLY A 469 -10.71 7.77 -5.51
N GLU A 470 -10.27 8.72 -4.67
CA GLU A 470 -8.98 9.41 -4.81
C GLU A 470 -7.76 8.46 -4.78
N ASP A 471 -7.65 7.56 -3.79
CA ASP A 471 -6.54 6.60 -3.69
C ASP A 471 -6.52 5.64 -4.88
N LEU A 472 -7.71 5.19 -5.31
CA LEU A 472 -7.86 4.37 -6.51
C LEU A 472 -7.39 5.14 -7.75
N GLU A 473 -7.83 6.39 -7.92
CA GLU A 473 -7.41 7.24 -9.04
C GLU A 473 -5.89 7.44 -9.06
N GLY A 474 -5.25 7.69 -7.91
CA GLY A 474 -3.79 7.75 -7.80
C GLY A 474 -3.12 6.46 -8.27
N GLY A 475 -3.64 5.31 -7.82
CA GLY A 475 -3.18 3.99 -8.25
C GLY A 475 -3.41 3.69 -9.74
N LEU A 476 -4.46 4.24 -10.36
CA LEU A 476 -4.70 4.13 -11.80
C LEU A 476 -3.80 5.07 -12.61
N ARG A 477 -3.65 6.34 -12.18
CA ARG A 477 -2.80 7.37 -12.82
C ARG A 477 -1.32 7.02 -12.77
N ALA A 478 -0.89 6.26 -11.78
CA ALA A 478 0.47 5.70 -11.71
C ALA A 478 0.76 4.66 -12.81
N ARG A 479 -0.25 4.17 -13.58
CA ARG A 479 -0.10 3.01 -14.47
C ARG A 479 -0.64 3.26 -15.88
N PHE A 480 -1.87 3.76 -16.04
CA PHE A 480 -2.37 4.22 -17.34
C PHE A 480 -1.58 5.43 -17.87
N ASP A 481 -1.66 5.70 -19.18
CA ASP A 481 -1.07 6.90 -19.79
C ASP A 481 -1.98 8.13 -19.65
N SER A 482 -3.30 7.91 -19.54
CA SER A 482 -4.26 8.91 -19.09
C SER A 482 -5.45 8.26 -18.35
N VAL A 483 -6.03 9.02 -17.42
CA VAL A 483 -7.28 8.66 -16.75
C VAL A 483 -8.22 9.86 -16.86
N THR A 484 -9.38 9.64 -17.49
CA THR A 484 -10.55 10.54 -17.42
C THR A 484 -11.42 10.05 -16.26
N THR A 485 -11.80 10.93 -15.35
CA THR A 485 -12.51 10.55 -14.13
C THR A 485 -13.85 11.25 -14.03
N LEU A 486 -14.91 10.48 -13.90
CA LEU A 486 -16.25 10.95 -13.54
C LEU A 486 -16.54 10.53 -12.10
N ARG A 487 -16.99 11.49 -11.28
CA ARG A 487 -17.34 11.31 -9.87
C ARG A 487 -18.81 11.58 -9.68
N ALA A 488 -19.48 10.71 -8.92
CA ALA A 488 -20.84 10.95 -8.45
C ALA A 488 -20.95 10.57 -6.97
N ASP A 489 -21.75 11.33 -6.22
CA ASP A 489 -22.07 11.09 -4.82
C ASP A 489 -23.52 11.55 -4.55
N THR A 490 -24.01 11.43 -3.32
CA THR A 490 -25.41 11.81 -3.01
C THR A 490 -25.57 13.28 -2.56
N ARG A 491 -24.59 14.17 -2.82
CA ARG A 491 -24.61 15.57 -2.38
C ARG A 491 -23.91 16.57 -3.31
N PHE A 492 -22.69 16.30 -3.77
CA PHE A 492 -21.88 17.29 -4.52
C PHE A 492 -22.05 17.16 -6.03
N VAL A 493 -22.10 15.94 -6.55
CA VAL A 493 -22.25 15.64 -7.99
C VAL A 493 -23.27 14.53 -8.23
N ASP A 494 -24.47 14.93 -8.65
CA ASP A 494 -25.54 14.02 -9.09
C ASP A 494 -25.12 13.28 -10.38
N ALA A 495 -25.37 11.97 -10.46
CA ALA A 495 -24.96 11.19 -11.64
C ALA A 495 -25.77 11.52 -12.91
N SER A 496 -26.99 12.05 -12.78
CA SER A 496 -27.88 12.37 -13.91
C SER A 496 -27.40 13.56 -14.76
N ILE A 497 -26.56 14.45 -14.20
CA ILE A 497 -25.95 15.55 -14.96
C ILE A 497 -24.66 15.15 -15.68
N LEU A 498 -24.07 14.00 -15.33
CA LEU A 498 -22.86 13.48 -15.94
C LEU A 498 -23.15 12.91 -17.34
N LYS A 499 -22.16 13.04 -18.22
CA LYS A 499 -22.20 12.45 -19.56
C LYS A 499 -20.96 11.61 -19.75
N LEU A 500 -21.14 10.38 -20.21
CA LEU A 500 -20.02 9.53 -20.61
C LEU A 500 -19.25 10.21 -21.75
N PRO A 501 -17.90 10.21 -21.73
CA PRO A 501 -17.13 10.67 -22.88
C PRO A 501 -17.36 9.73 -24.07
N PRO A 502 -17.09 10.20 -25.32
CA PRO A 502 -17.19 9.34 -26.51
C PRO A 502 -16.36 8.07 -26.30
N PRO A 503 -16.89 6.87 -26.63
CA PRO A 503 -16.23 5.60 -26.30
C PRO A 503 -14.76 5.55 -26.72
N ASP A 504 -14.40 6.08 -27.89
CA ASP A 504 -13.03 6.05 -28.41
C ASP A 504 -12.04 6.99 -27.69
N SER A 505 -12.48 7.74 -26.66
CA SER A 505 -11.58 8.48 -25.77
C SER A 505 -10.88 7.58 -24.73
N TYR A 506 -11.34 6.35 -24.53
CA TYR A 506 -10.78 5.39 -23.56
C TYR A 506 -10.74 3.96 -24.12
N ASP A 507 -9.86 3.14 -23.53
CA ASP A 507 -9.61 1.76 -23.95
C ASP A 507 -10.21 0.74 -22.96
N VAL A 508 -10.40 1.15 -21.71
CA VAL A 508 -11.09 0.40 -20.65
C VAL A 508 -11.82 1.37 -19.69
N ALA A 509 -12.99 0.96 -19.20
CA ALA A 509 -13.69 1.64 -18.12
C ALA A 509 -13.51 0.87 -16.80
N ILE A 510 -13.17 1.59 -15.72
CA ILE A 510 -13.15 1.10 -14.35
C ILE A 510 -14.38 1.68 -13.64
N LEU A 511 -15.36 0.85 -13.33
CA LEU A 511 -16.56 1.23 -12.58
C LEU A 511 -16.34 0.90 -11.10
N ALA A 512 -16.11 1.92 -10.28
CA ALA A 512 -15.86 1.81 -8.86
C ALA A 512 -17.13 2.19 -8.07
N LEU A 513 -17.74 1.19 -7.43
CA LEU A 513 -18.99 1.33 -6.69
C LEU A 513 -18.70 1.35 -5.19
N PHE A 514 -18.77 2.53 -4.59
CA PHE A 514 -18.55 2.75 -3.16
C PHE A 514 -19.88 2.76 -2.41
N VAL A 515 -20.16 1.69 -1.68
CA VAL A 515 -21.42 1.54 -0.92
C VAL A 515 -21.10 1.27 0.53
N ARG A 516 -21.21 2.32 1.36
CA ARG A 516 -21.01 2.21 2.79
C ARG A 516 -22.21 1.54 3.45
N VAL A 517 -21.90 0.64 4.39
CA VAL A 517 -22.81 0.15 5.44
C VAL A 517 -22.78 1.18 6.56
N SER A 518 -23.92 1.83 6.84
CA SER A 518 -24.01 2.88 7.88
C SER A 518 -25.41 2.97 8.46
N ASP A 519 -25.49 3.53 9.66
CA ASP A 519 -26.71 3.78 10.41
C ASP A 519 -27.68 4.71 9.65
N ARG A 520 -28.99 4.51 9.91
CA ARG A 520 -30.10 5.34 9.44
C ARG A 520 -30.27 5.38 7.90
N LYS A 521 -29.49 4.59 7.16
CA LYS A 521 -29.52 4.49 5.68
C LYS A 521 -30.58 3.52 5.17
N GLY A 522 -30.85 2.44 5.91
CA GLY A 522 -31.88 1.43 5.59
C GLY A 522 -31.64 0.57 4.33
N ASN A 523 -30.59 0.81 3.55
CA ASN A 523 -30.20 -0.01 2.40
C ASN A 523 -28.68 -0.01 2.17
N VAL A 524 -28.21 -0.97 1.37
CA VAL A 524 -26.82 -1.13 0.92
C VAL A 524 -26.81 -1.42 -0.59
N ASP A 525 -27.41 -0.52 -1.38
CA ASP A 525 -27.44 -0.56 -2.85
C ASP A 525 -26.89 0.74 -3.45
N VAL A 526 -26.69 0.76 -4.77
CA VAL A 526 -26.28 1.93 -5.55
C VAL A 526 -27.51 2.79 -5.91
N PRO A 527 -27.47 4.12 -5.71
CA PRO A 527 -28.54 5.04 -6.11
C PRO A 527 -28.98 4.88 -7.58
N ALA A 528 -30.26 5.13 -7.86
CA ALA A 528 -30.89 4.77 -9.13
C ALA A 528 -30.25 5.46 -10.34
N GLU A 529 -29.87 6.73 -10.19
CA GLU A 529 -29.17 7.55 -11.17
C GLU A 529 -27.72 7.08 -11.40
N GLN A 530 -27.01 6.66 -10.35
CA GLN A 530 -25.67 6.06 -10.45
C GLN A 530 -25.74 4.69 -11.16
N ALA A 531 -26.75 3.87 -10.84
CA ALA A 531 -26.99 2.59 -11.51
C ALA A 531 -27.38 2.77 -12.99
N ALA A 532 -28.22 3.77 -13.31
CA ALA A 532 -28.60 4.10 -14.69
C ALA A 532 -27.43 4.62 -15.53
N LEU A 533 -26.47 5.34 -14.92
CA LEU A 533 -25.24 5.74 -15.60
C LEU A 533 -24.27 4.55 -15.78
N ALA A 534 -24.11 3.70 -14.77
CA ALA A 534 -23.35 2.45 -14.89
C ALA A 534 -23.90 1.55 -16.01
N GLU A 535 -25.23 1.40 -16.10
CA GLU A 535 -25.89 0.69 -17.20
C GLU A 535 -25.53 1.22 -18.60
N GLN A 536 -25.33 2.53 -18.76
CA GLN A 536 -24.90 3.11 -20.04
C GLN A 536 -23.46 2.72 -20.39
N VAL A 537 -22.57 2.61 -19.39
CA VAL A 537 -21.15 2.23 -19.61
C VAL A 537 -21.06 0.82 -20.21
N TYR A 538 -21.77 -0.17 -19.66
CA TYR A 538 -21.81 -1.52 -20.23
C TYR A 538 -22.36 -1.55 -21.67
N LYS A 539 -23.28 -0.65 -22.01
CA LYS A 539 -23.89 -0.55 -23.36
C LYS A 539 -22.96 0.09 -24.40
N THR A 540 -21.77 0.59 -24.01
CA THR A 540 -20.78 1.15 -24.96
C THR A 540 -19.99 0.11 -25.76
N GLY A 541 -19.98 -1.15 -25.34
CA GLY A 541 -19.17 -2.22 -25.95
C GLY A 541 -17.66 -2.11 -25.69
N LYS A 542 -17.20 -1.11 -24.90
CA LYS A 542 -15.81 -1.07 -24.41
C LYS A 542 -15.61 -2.07 -23.26
N PRO A 543 -14.38 -2.54 -23.00
CA PRO A 543 -14.05 -3.29 -21.80
C PRO A 543 -14.48 -2.54 -20.53
N VAL A 544 -15.25 -3.20 -19.65
CA VAL A 544 -15.63 -2.68 -18.33
C VAL A 544 -15.13 -3.63 -17.25
N ILE A 545 -14.44 -3.10 -16.25
CA ILE A 545 -14.06 -3.82 -15.03
C ILE A 545 -14.75 -3.13 -13.86
N THR A 546 -15.51 -3.89 -13.07
CA THR A 546 -16.28 -3.35 -11.95
C THR A 546 -15.65 -3.71 -10.63
N VAL A 547 -15.56 -2.76 -9.70
CA VAL A 547 -14.96 -2.93 -8.38
C VAL A 547 -15.93 -2.49 -7.30
N ALA A 548 -16.30 -3.42 -6.41
CA ALA A 548 -17.20 -3.18 -5.29
C ALA A 548 -16.43 -2.83 -4.01
N PHE A 549 -16.50 -1.55 -3.62
CA PHE A 549 -15.99 -1.00 -2.37
C PHE A 549 -17.13 -0.93 -1.35
N GLY A 550 -17.55 -2.11 -0.89
CA GLY A 550 -18.79 -2.28 -0.12
C GLY A 550 -19.29 -3.71 -0.21
N SER A 551 -20.61 -3.90 -0.19
CA SER A 551 -21.21 -5.24 -0.17
C SER A 551 -20.86 -6.10 -1.40
N PRO A 552 -20.51 -7.40 -1.23
CA PRO A 552 -20.28 -8.30 -2.36
C PRO A 552 -21.56 -8.60 -3.15
N TYR A 553 -22.75 -8.41 -2.56
CA TYR A 553 -24.04 -8.71 -3.20
C TYR A 553 -24.39 -7.75 -4.36
N LEU A 554 -23.70 -6.61 -4.49
CA LEU A 554 -23.91 -5.62 -5.55
C LEU A 554 -23.75 -6.20 -6.97
N ILE A 555 -23.05 -7.32 -7.15
CA ILE A 555 -22.94 -8.02 -8.44
C ILE A 555 -24.31 -8.50 -8.98
N GLU A 556 -25.29 -8.73 -8.09
CA GLU A 556 -26.65 -9.11 -8.48
C GLU A 556 -27.40 -7.95 -9.17
N ARG A 557 -27.03 -6.69 -8.88
CA ARG A 557 -27.61 -5.49 -9.50
C ARG A 557 -27.14 -5.27 -10.95
N PHE A 558 -25.99 -5.85 -11.32
CA PHE A 558 -25.34 -5.69 -12.62
C PHE A 558 -24.99 -7.04 -13.26
N PRO A 559 -25.98 -7.89 -13.60
CA PRO A 559 -25.74 -9.23 -14.15
C PRO A 559 -24.91 -9.22 -15.44
N GLN A 560 -24.93 -8.13 -16.21
CA GLN A 560 -24.14 -7.90 -17.42
C GLN A 560 -22.64 -7.62 -17.19
N ALA A 561 -22.19 -7.42 -15.96
CA ALA A 561 -20.78 -7.14 -15.69
C ALA A 561 -19.92 -8.37 -15.97
N GLU A 562 -18.94 -8.28 -16.88
CA GLU A 562 -18.10 -9.42 -17.27
C GLU A 562 -16.93 -9.68 -16.31
N THR A 563 -16.34 -8.61 -15.78
CA THR A 563 -15.22 -8.65 -14.83
C THR A 563 -15.62 -7.90 -13.56
N TRP A 564 -15.56 -8.58 -12.40
CA TRP A 564 -16.03 -8.07 -11.11
C TRP A 564 -15.10 -8.42 -9.95
N LEU A 565 -14.57 -7.39 -9.29
CA LEU A 565 -13.67 -7.47 -8.14
C LEU A 565 -14.39 -6.99 -6.87
N ALA A 566 -14.24 -7.69 -5.75
CA ALA A 566 -14.75 -7.27 -4.44
C ALA A 566 -13.59 -6.86 -3.51
N ALA A 567 -13.72 -5.65 -2.94
CA ALA A 567 -12.80 -5.07 -1.96
C ALA A 567 -13.42 -4.93 -0.56
N PHE A 568 -14.72 -5.22 -0.42
CA PHE A 568 -15.50 -5.32 0.84
C PHE A 568 -15.57 -4.06 1.73
N GLY A 569 -14.92 -2.96 1.36
CA GLY A 569 -14.89 -1.72 2.13
C GLY A 569 -14.45 -0.52 1.31
N ILE A 570 -14.63 0.66 1.91
CA ILE A 570 -14.39 1.99 1.32
C ILE A 570 -13.04 2.63 1.72
N SER A 571 -12.22 1.94 2.53
CA SER A 571 -10.97 2.50 3.05
C SER A 571 -9.91 2.70 1.96
N ASP A 572 -9.03 3.67 2.21
CA ASP A 572 -7.71 3.87 1.57
C ASP A 572 -7.01 2.54 1.24
N VAL A 573 -6.82 1.67 2.24
CA VAL A 573 -6.14 0.38 2.05
C VAL A 573 -6.87 -0.52 1.05
N ALA A 574 -8.21 -0.50 1.02
CA ALA A 574 -9.02 -1.27 0.09
C ALA A 574 -8.93 -0.72 -1.34
N GLN A 575 -8.94 0.60 -1.50
CA GLN A 575 -8.72 1.29 -2.78
C GLN A 575 -7.33 1.00 -3.36
N ILE A 576 -6.28 1.09 -2.53
CA ILE A 576 -4.91 0.75 -2.91
C ILE A 576 -4.81 -0.73 -3.29
N SER A 577 -5.42 -1.63 -2.50
CA SER A 577 -5.43 -3.08 -2.80
C SER A 577 -6.10 -3.37 -4.15
N ALA A 578 -7.22 -2.71 -4.46
CA ALA A 578 -7.89 -2.84 -5.75
C ALA A 578 -7.01 -2.33 -6.89
N ALA A 579 -6.39 -1.15 -6.77
CA ALA A 579 -5.47 -0.61 -7.78
C ALA A 579 -4.26 -1.55 -8.03
N ARG A 580 -3.74 -2.18 -6.98
CA ARG A 580 -2.69 -3.21 -7.06
C ARG A 580 -3.16 -4.47 -7.78
N ALA A 581 -4.31 -5.01 -7.39
CA ALA A 581 -4.90 -6.21 -7.96
C ALA A 581 -5.23 -6.05 -9.45
N LEU A 582 -5.77 -4.90 -9.85
CA LEU A 582 -6.09 -4.58 -11.25
C LEU A 582 -4.89 -4.73 -12.19
N PHE A 583 -3.67 -4.46 -11.73
CA PHE A 583 -2.42 -4.58 -12.51
C PHE A 583 -1.54 -5.76 -12.07
N GLY A 584 -2.01 -6.62 -11.16
CA GLY A 584 -1.25 -7.79 -10.69
C GLY A 584 -0.03 -7.49 -9.84
N GLU A 585 0.08 -6.31 -9.21
CA GLU A 585 1.14 -6.01 -8.22
C GLU A 585 1.07 -6.94 -7.00
N ILE A 586 -0.14 -7.37 -6.69
CA ILE A 586 -0.44 -8.41 -5.69
C ILE A 586 -1.16 -9.58 -6.38
N PRO A 587 -1.00 -10.81 -5.88
CA PRO A 587 -1.81 -11.93 -6.35
C PRO A 587 -3.22 -11.82 -5.77
N VAL A 588 -4.26 -12.01 -6.60
CA VAL A 588 -5.64 -12.04 -6.11
C VAL A 588 -5.93 -13.44 -5.57
N ARG A 589 -6.27 -13.54 -4.28
CA ARG A 589 -6.47 -14.80 -3.55
C ARG A 589 -7.57 -14.76 -2.49
N GLY A 590 -8.29 -13.66 -2.36
CA GLY A 590 -9.46 -13.60 -1.50
C GLY A 590 -10.53 -14.58 -2.00
N HIS A 591 -11.27 -15.17 -1.06
CA HIS A 591 -12.41 -16.06 -1.32
C HIS A 591 -13.62 -15.54 -0.55
N LEU A 592 -14.81 -15.60 -1.12
CA LEU A 592 -16.04 -15.12 -0.49
C LEU A 592 -16.29 -15.78 0.89
N PRO A 593 -16.48 -15.02 1.97
CA PRO A 593 -16.94 -15.57 3.25
C PRO A 593 -18.48 -15.68 3.35
N VAL A 594 -19.20 -15.38 2.25
CA VAL A 594 -20.66 -15.38 2.13
C VAL A 594 -21.11 -15.93 0.78
N THR A 595 -22.30 -16.49 0.71
CA THR A 595 -22.98 -16.91 -0.53
C THR A 595 -23.72 -15.73 -1.13
N VAL A 596 -23.58 -15.52 -2.44
CA VAL A 596 -24.25 -14.48 -3.23
C VAL A 596 -25.31 -15.16 -4.13
N PRO A 597 -26.58 -15.27 -3.69
CA PRO A 597 -27.54 -16.19 -4.28
C PRO A 597 -27.94 -15.88 -5.73
N GLY A 598 -28.16 -14.61 -6.06
CA GLY A 598 -28.70 -14.17 -7.36
C GLY A 598 -27.75 -14.37 -8.55
N VAL A 599 -26.45 -14.57 -8.29
CA VAL A 599 -25.45 -15.00 -9.30
C VAL A 599 -24.86 -16.38 -9.00
N ASN A 600 -25.44 -17.12 -8.06
CA ASN A 600 -25.06 -18.48 -7.64
C ASN A 600 -23.57 -18.66 -7.25
N LEU A 601 -22.92 -17.63 -6.71
CA LEU A 601 -21.60 -17.77 -6.08
C LEU A 601 -21.78 -18.23 -4.63
N LYS A 602 -20.98 -19.18 -4.17
CA LYS A 602 -21.05 -19.73 -2.79
C LYS A 602 -19.93 -19.17 -1.93
N ALA A 603 -20.10 -19.21 -0.60
CA ALA A 603 -18.97 -19.06 0.31
C ALA A 603 -17.85 -20.06 -0.05
N GLY A 604 -16.61 -19.61 0.04
CA GLY A 604 -15.42 -20.31 -0.47
C GLY A 604 -15.15 -20.11 -1.96
N PHE A 605 -15.93 -19.32 -2.71
CA PHE A 605 -15.64 -19.00 -4.11
C PHE A 605 -14.69 -17.80 -4.26
N GLY A 606 -13.68 -17.94 -5.11
CA GLY A 606 -12.83 -16.85 -5.61
C GLY A 606 -12.05 -17.31 -6.84
N ILE A 607 -11.74 -16.40 -7.76
CA ILE A 607 -10.86 -16.68 -8.90
C ILE A 607 -9.44 -16.23 -8.50
N GLU A 608 -8.51 -17.18 -8.38
CA GLU A 608 -7.11 -16.84 -8.11
C GLU A 608 -6.42 -16.23 -9.34
N LEU A 609 -5.63 -15.16 -9.12
CA LEU A 609 -4.70 -14.63 -10.12
C LEU A 609 -3.28 -14.57 -9.53
N PRO A 610 -2.24 -15.01 -10.27
CA PRO A 610 -0.86 -14.79 -9.88
C PRO A 610 -0.49 -13.30 -9.98
N ALA A 611 0.49 -12.87 -9.17
CA ALA A 611 1.09 -11.56 -9.34
C ALA A 611 1.88 -11.52 -10.67
N ASN A 612 1.73 -10.43 -11.42
CA ASN A 612 2.53 -10.10 -12.59
C ASN A 612 3.45 -8.93 -12.21
N PRO A 613 4.72 -9.18 -11.80
CA PRO A 613 5.58 -8.13 -11.22
C PRO A 613 6.00 -7.02 -12.19
N MET A 614 5.65 -7.10 -13.48
CA MET A 614 6.09 -6.17 -14.55
C MET A 614 7.61 -5.89 -14.54
N THR A 615 8.40 -6.91 -14.22
CA THR A 615 9.87 -6.92 -14.24
C THR A 615 10.40 -7.79 -15.38
N LEU A 616 11.66 -7.58 -15.75
CA LEU A 616 12.38 -8.46 -16.67
C LEU A 616 12.38 -9.90 -16.16
N GLN A 617 12.01 -10.83 -17.04
CA GLN A 617 12.17 -12.27 -16.80
C GLN A 617 13.54 -12.74 -17.27
N ALA A 618 14.04 -13.84 -16.73
CA ALA A 618 15.21 -14.49 -17.31
C ALA A 618 14.90 -15.00 -18.72
N MET A 619 15.84 -14.86 -19.64
CA MET A 619 15.79 -15.55 -20.92
C MET A 619 15.97 -17.06 -20.70
N ASP A 620 15.18 -17.87 -21.39
CA ASP A 620 15.32 -19.33 -21.33
C ASP A 620 16.58 -19.79 -22.08
N ALA A 621 17.08 -20.98 -21.75
CA ALA A 621 18.32 -21.52 -22.31
C ALA A 621 18.30 -21.67 -23.84
N ARG A 622 17.14 -21.73 -24.49
CA ARG A 622 17.04 -21.73 -25.96
C ARG A 622 17.27 -20.33 -26.53
N GLY A 623 16.66 -19.31 -25.91
CA GLY A 623 16.94 -17.90 -26.24
C GLY A 623 18.40 -17.53 -25.98
N GLU A 624 18.97 -17.93 -24.83
CA GLU A 624 20.38 -17.64 -24.54
C GLU A 624 21.32 -18.33 -25.55
N ALA A 625 21.05 -19.57 -25.94
CA ALA A 625 21.82 -20.29 -26.95
C ALA A 625 21.77 -19.62 -28.34
N GLN A 626 20.70 -18.88 -28.69
CA GLN A 626 20.66 -18.10 -29.93
C GLN A 626 21.68 -16.95 -29.93
N LEU A 627 21.96 -16.35 -28.77
CA LEU A 627 22.90 -15.22 -28.64
C LEU A 627 24.38 -15.63 -28.73
N ARG A 628 24.70 -16.92 -28.90
CA ARG A 628 26.08 -17.43 -28.99
C ARG A 628 27.00 -16.66 -29.97
N PRO A 629 26.57 -16.24 -31.19
CA PRO A 629 27.41 -15.45 -32.08
C PRO A 629 27.82 -14.08 -31.49
N ALA A 630 26.93 -13.45 -30.72
CA ALA A 630 27.24 -12.20 -30.01
C ALA A 630 28.24 -12.43 -28.87
N TYR A 631 28.16 -13.58 -28.19
CA TYR A 631 29.12 -13.96 -27.15
C TYR A 631 30.51 -14.21 -27.74
N GLU A 632 30.59 -14.83 -28.93
CA GLU A 632 31.84 -15.07 -29.66
C GLU A 632 32.54 -13.77 -30.11
N VAL A 633 31.78 -12.72 -30.42
CA VAL A 633 32.34 -11.37 -30.65
C VAL A 633 33.01 -10.82 -29.39
N ILE A 634 32.44 -11.04 -28.20
CA ILE A 634 33.02 -10.58 -26.92
C ILE A 634 34.24 -11.42 -26.51
N GLU A 635 34.16 -12.74 -26.63
CA GLU A 635 35.28 -13.66 -26.38
C GLU A 635 36.48 -13.32 -27.27
N LYS A 636 36.23 -13.10 -28.57
CA LYS A 636 37.26 -12.64 -29.51
C LYS A 636 37.79 -11.26 -29.13
N ALA A 637 36.93 -10.31 -28.76
CA ALA A 637 37.37 -8.96 -28.36
C ALA A 637 38.31 -8.98 -27.13
N ILE A 638 38.10 -9.91 -26.20
CA ILE A 638 38.98 -10.11 -25.04
C ILE A 638 40.32 -10.74 -25.48
N ALA A 639 40.29 -11.75 -26.35
CA ALA A 639 41.50 -12.35 -26.92
C ALA A 639 42.34 -11.35 -27.74
N ASP A 640 41.68 -10.51 -28.54
CA ASP A 640 42.26 -9.40 -29.30
C ASP A 640 42.70 -8.21 -28.41
N LYS A 641 42.49 -8.27 -27.08
CA LYS A 641 42.79 -7.23 -26.10
C LYS A 641 42.14 -5.87 -26.44
N ALA A 642 40.84 -5.88 -26.70
CA ALA A 642 40.00 -4.67 -26.73
C ALA A 642 39.57 -4.22 -25.32
N PHE A 643 39.45 -5.17 -24.39
CA PHE A 643 39.23 -5.00 -22.95
C PHE A 643 39.58 -6.31 -22.23
N PRO A 644 39.93 -6.30 -20.93
CA PRO A 644 40.25 -7.52 -20.17
C PRO A 644 39.02 -8.38 -19.83
N GLY A 645 37.84 -7.75 -19.80
CA GLY A 645 36.56 -8.41 -19.49
C GLY A 645 35.36 -7.49 -19.73
N ALA A 646 34.18 -8.08 -19.76
CA ALA A 646 32.93 -7.39 -20.08
C ALA A 646 31.71 -8.07 -19.45
N THR A 647 30.62 -7.32 -19.30
CA THR A 647 29.28 -7.87 -19.07
C THR A 647 28.36 -7.41 -20.20
N LEU A 648 27.60 -8.35 -20.78
CA LEU A 648 26.62 -8.11 -21.83
C LEU A 648 25.23 -8.43 -21.28
N ALA A 649 24.28 -7.49 -21.39
CA ALA A 649 22.86 -7.75 -21.20
C ALA A 649 22.11 -7.54 -22.53
N VAL A 650 21.37 -8.56 -22.97
CA VAL A 650 20.47 -8.47 -24.12
C VAL A 650 19.04 -8.70 -23.63
N GLY A 651 18.23 -7.64 -23.67
CA GLY A 651 16.81 -7.70 -23.37
C GLY A 651 15.99 -7.85 -24.64
N TYR A 652 15.09 -8.82 -24.70
CA TYR A 652 14.21 -9.04 -25.84
C TYR A 652 12.82 -9.48 -25.37
N ARG A 653 11.78 -8.71 -25.75
CA ARG A 653 10.36 -8.97 -25.42
C ARG A 653 10.12 -9.29 -23.93
N GLY A 654 10.70 -8.49 -23.04
CA GLY A 654 10.55 -8.62 -21.58
C GLY A 654 11.39 -9.74 -20.93
N LYS A 655 12.15 -10.51 -21.72
CA LYS A 655 13.18 -11.44 -21.21
C LYS A 655 14.57 -10.80 -21.30
N VAL A 656 15.50 -11.15 -20.41
CA VAL A 656 16.90 -10.72 -20.46
C VAL A 656 17.88 -11.87 -20.28
N ALA A 657 18.91 -11.92 -21.12
CA ALA A 657 20.11 -12.71 -20.89
C ALA A 657 21.23 -11.77 -20.40
N ILE A 658 21.94 -12.14 -19.33
CA ILE A 658 23.06 -11.36 -18.79
C ILE A 658 24.26 -12.27 -18.62
N HIS A 659 25.30 -12.05 -19.42
CA HIS A 659 26.48 -12.90 -19.50
C HIS A 659 27.75 -12.10 -19.17
N ALA A 660 28.68 -12.70 -18.44
CA ALA A 660 29.91 -12.07 -17.96
C ALA A 660 31.15 -12.79 -18.50
N PHE A 661 32.15 -12.03 -18.92
CA PHE A 661 33.29 -12.50 -19.73
C PHE A 661 34.62 -11.97 -19.20
N GLY A 662 35.65 -12.82 -19.20
CA GLY A 662 37.03 -12.40 -18.90
C GLY A 662 37.25 -11.99 -17.44
N LYS A 663 38.15 -11.03 -17.23
CA LYS A 663 38.63 -10.59 -15.91
C LYS A 663 38.58 -9.07 -15.75
N LEU A 664 38.62 -8.60 -14.50
CA LEU A 664 38.66 -7.16 -14.19
C LEU A 664 39.88 -6.45 -14.80
N SER A 665 41.03 -7.12 -14.89
CA SER A 665 42.24 -6.61 -15.55
C SER A 665 42.99 -7.72 -16.28
N TYR A 666 44.06 -7.38 -17.00
CA TYR A 666 44.93 -8.34 -17.69
C TYR A 666 45.87 -9.12 -16.75
N ASP A 667 45.84 -8.90 -15.43
CA ASP A 667 46.61 -9.69 -14.48
C ASP A 667 46.09 -11.14 -14.42
N ALA A 668 46.99 -12.11 -14.46
CA ALA A 668 46.66 -13.52 -14.31
C ALA A 668 45.89 -13.83 -12.99
N LYS A 669 46.12 -13.04 -11.93
CA LYS A 669 45.45 -13.13 -10.63
C LYS A 669 44.20 -12.26 -10.50
N ALA A 670 43.83 -11.48 -11.51
CA ALA A 670 42.61 -10.67 -11.45
C ALA A 670 41.36 -11.53 -11.29
N ALA A 671 40.38 -11.00 -10.56
CA ALA A 671 39.07 -11.62 -10.42
C ALA A 671 38.35 -11.71 -11.77
N THR A 672 37.57 -12.78 -11.95
CA THR A 672 36.65 -12.96 -13.08
C THR A 672 35.55 -11.90 -13.02
N VAL A 673 35.06 -11.44 -14.17
CA VAL A 673 33.87 -10.57 -14.24
C VAL A 673 32.64 -11.37 -13.80
N ALA A 674 31.73 -10.72 -13.06
CA ALA A 674 30.42 -11.24 -12.69
C ALA A 674 29.30 -10.36 -13.31
N PRO A 675 28.05 -10.86 -13.42
CA PRO A 675 26.92 -10.04 -13.87
C PRO A 675 26.72 -8.75 -13.04
N THR A 676 27.10 -8.78 -11.76
CA THR A 676 27.07 -7.66 -10.82
C THR A 676 28.40 -6.89 -10.69
N THR A 677 29.40 -7.14 -11.55
CA THR A 677 30.58 -6.29 -11.63
C THR A 677 30.16 -4.87 -12.01
N MET A 678 30.57 -3.91 -11.21
CA MET A 678 30.29 -2.50 -11.44
C MET A 678 31.34 -1.91 -12.41
N TYR A 679 30.91 -1.05 -13.32
CA TYR A 679 31.76 -0.34 -14.26
C TYR A 679 31.54 1.18 -14.13
N ASP A 680 32.59 1.99 -14.34
CA ASP A 680 32.41 3.41 -14.64
C ASP A 680 31.70 3.53 -16.00
N ILE A 681 30.46 4.01 -15.99
CA ILE A 681 29.66 4.08 -17.21
C ILE A 681 29.94 5.34 -18.04
N ALA A 682 30.82 6.22 -17.56
CA ALA A 682 31.25 7.48 -18.17
C ALA A 682 30.05 8.26 -18.75
N SER A 683 30.10 8.54 -20.05
CA SER A 683 29.07 9.33 -20.75
C SER A 683 27.66 8.71 -20.78
N LEU A 684 27.46 7.45 -20.39
CA LEU A 684 26.11 6.93 -20.14
C LEU A 684 25.42 7.66 -18.97
N THR A 685 26.18 8.31 -18.07
CA THR A 685 25.67 9.22 -17.03
C THR A 685 24.73 10.29 -17.60
N LYS A 686 25.03 10.81 -18.79
CA LYS A 686 24.23 11.83 -19.48
C LYS A 686 22.79 11.37 -19.63
N VAL A 687 22.59 10.14 -20.10
CA VAL A 687 21.27 9.62 -20.45
C VAL A 687 20.60 8.89 -19.28
N VAL A 688 21.37 8.17 -18.45
CA VAL A 688 20.85 7.39 -17.30
C VAL A 688 20.39 8.28 -16.14
N ALA A 689 21.02 9.45 -15.94
CA ALA A 689 20.61 10.41 -14.92
C ALA A 689 20.14 11.73 -15.54
N THR A 690 21.03 12.49 -16.16
CA THR A 690 20.80 13.92 -16.44
C THR A 690 19.62 14.15 -17.39
N THR A 691 19.58 13.47 -18.54
CA THR A 691 18.48 13.53 -19.50
C THR A 691 17.17 13.01 -18.91
N THR A 692 17.19 11.93 -18.14
CA THR A 692 15.99 11.40 -17.46
C THR A 692 15.46 12.34 -16.37
N LEU A 693 16.34 13.06 -15.67
CA LEU A 693 15.91 14.12 -14.73
C LEU A 693 15.34 15.33 -15.47
N VAL A 694 15.90 15.76 -16.61
CA VAL A 694 15.26 16.81 -17.43
C VAL A 694 13.90 16.35 -17.95
N ALA A 695 13.80 15.11 -18.43
CA ALA A 695 12.53 14.51 -18.85
C ALA A 695 11.50 14.57 -17.71
N LYS A 696 11.89 14.22 -16.48
CA LYS A 696 10.98 14.26 -15.34
C LYS A 696 10.61 15.67 -14.90
N LEU A 697 11.53 16.63 -14.98
CA LEU A 697 11.26 18.04 -14.68
C LEU A 697 10.35 18.72 -15.73
N ALA A 698 10.34 18.21 -16.96
CA ALA A 698 9.47 18.68 -18.03
C ALA A 698 8.01 18.18 -17.92
N GLU A 699 7.72 17.19 -17.06
CA GLU A 699 6.36 16.63 -16.91
C GLU A 699 5.41 17.56 -16.10
N GLY A 700 5.96 18.51 -15.35
CA GLY A 700 5.21 19.40 -14.46
C GLY A 700 5.02 18.88 -13.03
N ASP A 701 5.59 17.72 -12.68
CA ASP A 701 5.46 17.10 -11.35
C ASP A 701 6.30 17.80 -10.25
N PHE A 702 7.09 18.83 -10.60
CA PHE A 702 7.90 19.63 -9.68
C PHE A 702 7.30 21.04 -9.52
N ALA A 703 7.52 21.65 -8.35
CA ALA A 703 7.00 22.98 -8.01
C ALA A 703 7.37 24.10 -8.99
N VAL A 704 8.45 23.93 -9.76
CA VAL A 704 8.74 24.73 -10.96
C VAL A 704 9.09 23.77 -12.11
N PRO A 705 8.33 23.74 -13.21
CA PRO A 705 8.65 22.90 -14.36
C PRO A 705 9.89 23.40 -15.11
N LEU A 706 10.62 22.47 -15.73
CA LEU A 706 11.66 22.79 -16.69
C LEU A 706 11.04 22.92 -18.08
N ASP A 707 11.29 24.07 -18.71
CA ASP A 707 10.87 24.39 -20.06
C ASP A 707 12.04 24.11 -21.02
N LEU A 708 11.82 23.20 -21.99
CA LEU A 708 12.85 22.77 -22.94
C LEU A 708 13.27 23.90 -23.89
N ASP A 709 12.37 24.82 -24.21
CA ASP A 709 12.57 25.86 -25.22
C ASP A 709 12.82 27.24 -24.60
N ALA A 710 12.73 27.36 -23.28
CA ALA A 710 13.26 28.48 -22.52
C ALA A 710 14.77 28.68 -22.75
N LYS A 711 15.19 29.96 -22.74
CA LYS A 711 16.61 30.33 -22.80
C LYS A 711 17.32 29.96 -21.52
N ILE A 712 18.54 29.43 -21.61
CA ILE A 712 19.23 28.89 -20.42
C ILE A 712 19.62 29.97 -19.40
N GLU A 713 19.72 31.23 -19.84
CA GLU A 713 19.86 32.42 -18.98
C GLU A 713 18.70 32.64 -17.99
N ARG A 714 17.50 32.06 -18.25
CA ARG A 714 16.38 32.00 -17.28
C ARG A 714 16.76 31.25 -16.00
N TYR A 715 17.68 30.30 -16.10
CA TYR A 715 18.13 29.41 -15.03
C TYR A 715 19.58 29.70 -14.60
N LEU A 716 20.38 30.27 -15.51
CA LEU A 716 21.80 30.58 -15.37
C LEU A 716 22.06 32.03 -15.81
N PRO A 717 21.64 33.07 -15.05
CA PRO A 717 21.77 34.47 -15.49
C PRO A 717 23.19 34.88 -15.90
N GLU A 718 24.22 34.26 -15.31
CA GLU A 718 25.63 34.46 -15.65
C GLU A 718 25.97 34.12 -17.11
N TRP A 719 25.18 33.25 -17.76
CA TRP A 719 25.34 32.86 -19.16
C TRP A 719 25.30 34.06 -20.12
N ALA A 720 24.45 35.05 -19.82
CA ALA A 720 24.25 36.22 -20.65
C ALA A 720 25.47 37.16 -20.70
N SER A 721 26.40 37.04 -19.74
CA SER A 721 27.60 37.90 -19.64
C SER A 721 28.82 37.39 -20.42
N GLY A 722 28.71 36.22 -21.09
CA GLY A 722 29.81 35.66 -21.89
C GLY A 722 29.93 36.27 -23.30
N PRO A 723 30.98 35.91 -24.06
CA PRO A 723 31.21 36.40 -25.42
C PRO A 723 30.14 35.90 -26.41
N GLN A 724 29.88 36.68 -27.47
CA GLN A 724 28.85 36.42 -28.50
C GLN A 724 27.40 36.45 -27.93
N PRO A 725 26.97 37.57 -27.30
CA PRO A 725 25.62 37.69 -26.71
C PRO A 725 24.50 37.40 -27.72
N GLU A 726 24.66 37.81 -28.97
CA GLU A 726 23.72 37.57 -30.08
C GLU A 726 23.46 36.08 -30.37
N TRP A 727 24.40 35.21 -30.00
CA TRP A 727 24.23 33.76 -30.02
C TRP A 727 23.79 33.23 -28.65
N ARG A 728 24.35 33.74 -27.55
CA ARG A 728 24.06 33.25 -26.19
C ARG A 728 22.60 33.37 -25.78
N HIS A 729 21.95 34.49 -26.08
CA HIS A 729 20.51 34.70 -25.83
C HIS A 729 19.60 33.75 -26.63
N ARG A 730 20.13 33.01 -27.61
CA ARG A 730 19.38 32.00 -28.38
C ARG A 730 19.42 30.61 -27.76
N VAL A 731 20.39 30.27 -26.91
CA VAL A 731 20.61 28.91 -26.40
C VAL A 731 19.48 28.48 -25.46
N THR A 732 18.85 27.34 -25.77
CA THR A 732 17.77 26.71 -25.00
C THR A 732 18.24 25.44 -24.31
N VAL A 733 17.45 24.90 -23.37
CA VAL A 733 17.77 23.58 -22.77
C VAL A 733 17.73 22.48 -23.85
N ARG A 734 16.82 22.58 -24.83
CA ARG A 734 16.80 21.73 -26.04
C ARG A 734 18.15 21.76 -26.74
N HIS A 735 18.73 22.94 -27.03
CA HIS A 735 20.04 23.05 -27.68
C HIS A 735 21.18 22.40 -26.89
N LEU A 736 21.10 22.33 -25.56
CA LEU A 736 22.07 21.59 -24.74
C LEU A 736 21.89 20.06 -24.91
N LEU A 737 20.64 19.57 -24.93
CA LEU A 737 20.32 18.14 -25.06
C LEU A 737 20.49 17.60 -26.50
N THR A 738 20.25 18.42 -27.52
CA THR A 738 20.52 18.08 -28.93
C THR A 738 21.99 18.31 -29.31
N HIS A 739 22.82 18.83 -28.40
CA HIS A 739 24.21 19.22 -28.65
C HIS A 739 24.38 20.17 -29.85
N THR A 740 23.47 21.14 -29.98
CA THR A 740 23.47 22.19 -31.02
C THR A 740 23.62 23.60 -30.44
N SER A 741 24.27 23.73 -29.28
CA SER A 741 24.32 24.96 -28.47
C SER A 741 25.42 25.95 -28.84
N GLY A 742 26.28 25.62 -29.81
CA GLY A 742 27.49 26.39 -30.12
C GLY A 742 28.70 26.07 -29.23
N LEU A 743 28.50 25.35 -28.11
CA LEU A 743 29.59 25.01 -27.19
C LEU A 743 30.59 24.01 -27.82
N PRO A 744 31.89 24.13 -27.48
CA PRO A 744 32.91 23.18 -27.92
C PRO A 744 32.70 21.78 -27.34
N ALA A 745 33.24 20.77 -28.02
CA ALA A 745 33.10 19.37 -27.61
C ALA A 745 33.60 19.10 -26.18
N PHE A 746 34.84 19.52 -25.89
CA PHE A 746 35.52 19.27 -24.62
C PHE A 746 36.59 20.35 -24.35
N LYS A 747 36.88 20.62 -23.07
CA LYS A 747 37.97 21.50 -22.60
C LYS A 747 38.57 20.91 -21.31
N GLU A 748 39.89 20.99 -21.15
CA GLU A 748 40.62 20.46 -19.99
C GLU A 748 40.56 21.40 -18.76
N TYR A 749 39.36 21.81 -18.34
CA TYR A 749 39.22 22.74 -17.21
C TYR A 749 39.78 22.18 -15.91
N TRP A 750 39.81 20.85 -15.74
CA TRP A 750 40.51 20.17 -14.64
C TRP A 750 41.97 20.60 -14.42
N ARG A 751 42.67 21.08 -15.46
CA ARG A 751 44.04 21.64 -15.33
C ARG A 751 44.09 23.02 -14.67
N THR A 752 42.95 23.73 -14.60
CA THR A 752 42.88 25.18 -14.29
C THR A 752 41.78 25.57 -13.29
N SER A 753 40.84 24.68 -13.00
CA SER A 753 39.76 24.84 -12.02
C SER A 753 40.01 23.97 -10.80
N LYS A 754 39.58 24.42 -9.60
CA LYS A 754 39.75 23.68 -8.34
C LYS A 754 38.41 23.37 -7.64
N SER A 755 37.30 23.75 -8.27
CA SER A 755 35.94 23.58 -7.76
C SER A 755 34.93 23.47 -8.91
N LYS A 756 33.69 23.12 -8.56
CA LYS A 756 32.53 23.19 -9.46
C LYS A 756 32.30 24.62 -9.94
N GLN A 757 32.39 25.59 -9.03
CA GLN A 757 32.17 27.01 -9.30
C GLN A 757 33.21 27.59 -10.29
N ASP A 758 34.50 27.26 -10.14
CA ASP A 758 35.53 27.68 -11.11
C ASP A 758 35.23 27.11 -12.51
N THR A 759 34.81 25.85 -12.57
CA THR A 759 34.50 25.16 -13.83
C THR A 759 33.28 25.77 -14.51
N LEU A 760 32.22 26.06 -13.77
CA LEU A 760 31.04 26.78 -14.29
C LEU A 760 31.40 28.20 -14.75
N ALA A 761 32.18 28.95 -13.97
CA ALA A 761 32.63 30.29 -14.34
C ALA A 761 33.42 30.30 -15.65
N ARG A 762 34.23 29.27 -15.92
CA ARG A 762 34.90 29.07 -17.22
C ARG A 762 33.91 28.77 -18.35
N ILE A 763 32.99 27.83 -18.16
CA ILE A 763 31.97 27.49 -19.17
C ILE A 763 31.09 28.72 -19.50
N PHE A 764 30.75 29.54 -18.51
CA PHE A 764 29.97 30.76 -18.70
C PHE A 764 30.68 31.79 -19.61
N VAL A 765 32.00 31.77 -19.73
CA VAL A 765 32.76 32.70 -20.61
C VAL A 765 33.42 32.02 -21.83
N GLU A 766 33.25 30.72 -22.01
CA GLU A 766 33.82 29.99 -23.16
C GLU A 766 33.19 30.48 -24.48
N PRO A 767 33.98 30.79 -25.52
CA PRO A 767 33.45 31.16 -26.83
C PRO A 767 32.61 30.04 -27.47
N LEU A 768 31.62 30.45 -28.26
CA LEU A 768 30.80 29.53 -29.07
C LEU A 768 31.46 29.34 -30.43
N GLU A 769 31.71 28.09 -30.84
CA GLU A 769 32.40 27.73 -32.08
C GLU A 769 31.49 27.83 -33.33
N TYR A 770 30.17 27.90 -33.13
CA TYR A 770 29.17 27.99 -34.19
C TYR A 770 27.84 28.56 -33.66
N GLU A 771 26.99 29.05 -34.56
CA GLU A 771 25.69 29.63 -34.22
C GLU A 771 24.72 28.55 -33.67
N PRO A 772 24.04 28.78 -32.53
CA PRO A 772 23.14 27.81 -31.94
C PRO A 772 21.99 27.39 -32.87
N GLY A 773 21.86 26.08 -33.08
CA GLY A 773 20.93 25.44 -34.00
C GLY A 773 21.47 25.17 -35.41
N THR A 774 22.72 25.54 -35.73
CA THR A 774 23.28 25.41 -37.10
C THR A 774 24.16 24.19 -37.34
N LYS A 775 24.65 23.53 -36.28
CA LYS A 775 25.45 22.28 -36.33
C LYS A 775 25.15 21.43 -35.10
N GLU A 776 25.47 20.14 -35.17
CA GLU A 776 25.63 19.25 -34.02
C GLU A 776 27.11 19.09 -33.67
N ILE A 777 27.52 19.42 -32.44
CA ILE A 777 28.83 19.07 -31.87
C ILE A 777 28.61 18.54 -30.46
N TYR A 778 28.90 17.26 -30.25
CA TYR A 778 28.75 16.56 -28.97
C TYR A 778 29.61 17.21 -27.87
N SER A 779 28.99 18.14 -27.14
CA SER A 779 29.60 18.91 -26.04
C SER A 779 29.30 18.30 -24.66
N ASP A 780 30.36 18.00 -23.90
CA ASP A 780 30.26 17.68 -22.47
C ASP A 780 29.85 18.90 -21.64
N LEU A 781 30.37 20.09 -22.00
CA LEU A 781 30.12 21.34 -21.29
C LEU A 781 28.63 21.68 -21.25
N GLY A 782 27.91 21.41 -22.35
CA GLY A 782 26.47 21.60 -22.40
C GLY A 782 25.72 20.79 -21.35
N ILE A 783 26.12 19.54 -21.10
CA ILE A 783 25.46 18.69 -20.10
C ILE A 783 25.90 19.00 -18.66
N ILE A 784 27.10 19.58 -18.47
CA ILE A 784 27.48 20.20 -17.18
C ILE A 784 26.53 21.36 -16.83
N LEU A 785 26.19 22.21 -17.80
CA LEU A 785 25.19 23.28 -17.61
C LEU A 785 23.80 22.73 -17.33
N VAL A 786 23.36 21.66 -18.01
CA VAL A 786 22.07 21.00 -17.71
C VAL A 786 22.01 20.52 -16.26
N ALA A 787 23.08 19.94 -15.71
CA ALA A 787 23.13 19.56 -14.30
C ALA A 787 23.03 20.77 -13.35
N GLU A 788 23.69 21.89 -13.66
CA GLU A 788 23.55 23.12 -12.87
C GLU A 788 22.12 23.68 -12.91
N ILE A 789 21.44 23.63 -14.07
CA ILE A 789 20.01 23.99 -14.19
C ILE A 789 19.15 23.11 -13.28
N ILE A 790 19.35 21.79 -13.29
CA ILE A 790 18.62 20.83 -12.45
C ILE A 790 18.80 21.14 -10.97
N GLU A 791 20.03 21.37 -10.51
CA GLU A 791 20.30 21.63 -9.09
C GLU A 791 19.74 22.99 -8.63
N ARG A 792 19.87 24.05 -9.44
CA ARG A 792 19.29 25.38 -9.15
C ARG A 792 17.77 25.37 -9.13
N LEU A 793 17.13 24.66 -10.06
CA LEU A 793 15.68 24.61 -10.20
C LEU A 793 14.99 23.86 -9.05
N THR A 794 15.70 22.91 -8.41
CA THR A 794 15.14 22.01 -7.39
C THR A 794 15.67 22.24 -5.98
N GLY A 795 16.80 22.94 -5.82
CA GLY A 795 17.50 23.07 -4.54
C GLY A 795 18.13 21.78 -4.01
N ARG A 796 18.28 20.74 -4.86
CA ARG A 796 18.78 19.41 -4.50
C ARG A 796 19.95 19.00 -5.40
N THR A 797 20.85 18.14 -4.91
CA THR A 797 21.98 17.66 -5.72
C THR A 797 21.54 16.66 -6.80
N LEU A 798 22.29 16.59 -7.89
CA LEU A 798 22.08 15.64 -8.99
C LEU A 798 22.17 14.18 -8.50
N GLU A 799 23.04 13.91 -7.51
CA GLU A 799 23.19 12.60 -6.87
C GLU A 799 21.91 12.23 -6.09
N ASP A 800 21.38 13.14 -5.27
CA ASP A 800 20.14 12.93 -4.51
C ASP A 800 18.93 12.77 -5.43
N LEU A 801 18.84 13.56 -6.50
CA LEU A 801 17.73 13.52 -7.46
C LEU A 801 17.73 12.22 -8.25
N ALA A 802 18.87 11.83 -8.83
CA ALA A 802 18.98 10.59 -9.60
C ALA A 802 18.73 9.37 -8.71
N LYS A 803 19.25 9.38 -7.47
CA LYS A 803 18.99 8.34 -6.47
C LYS A 803 17.51 8.27 -6.07
N SER A 804 16.86 9.39 -5.77
CA SER A 804 15.45 9.43 -5.34
C SER A 804 14.46 9.06 -6.45
N PHE A 805 14.63 9.60 -7.65
CA PHE A 805 13.60 9.57 -8.71
C PHE A 805 13.88 8.56 -9.82
N ILE A 806 15.08 7.97 -9.87
CA ILE A 806 15.45 6.97 -10.89
C ILE A 806 15.89 5.69 -10.18
N PHE A 807 17.03 5.71 -9.47
CA PHE A 807 17.69 4.46 -9.06
C PHE A 807 16.89 3.71 -7.97
N ALA A 808 16.49 4.39 -6.89
CA ALA A 808 15.70 3.76 -5.83
C ALA A 808 14.32 3.30 -6.32
N THR A 809 13.66 4.10 -7.17
CA THR A 809 12.33 3.81 -7.73
C THR A 809 12.35 2.63 -8.70
N LEU A 810 13.41 2.47 -9.49
CA LEU A 810 13.62 1.30 -10.37
C LEU A 810 14.20 0.08 -9.65
N GLY A 811 14.59 0.20 -8.38
CA GLY A 811 15.28 -0.85 -7.64
C GLY A 811 16.72 -1.10 -8.10
N MET A 812 17.34 -0.13 -8.79
CA MET A 812 18.75 -0.14 -9.23
C MET A 812 19.65 0.09 -8.00
N LYS A 813 20.10 -1.00 -7.36
CA LYS A 813 20.77 -0.96 -6.05
C LYS A 813 22.27 -0.72 -6.14
N ASP A 814 22.87 -1.09 -7.26
CA ASP A 814 24.31 -1.00 -7.50
C ASP A 814 24.67 0.17 -8.43
N THR A 815 23.71 1.07 -8.68
CA THR A 815 23.88 2.29 -9.46
C THR A 815 24.02 3.51 -8.57
N MET A 816 25.18 4.18 -8.65
CA MET A 816 25.50 5.32 -7.79
C MET A 816 26.63 6.18 -8.37
N TYR A 817 26.62 7.46 -8.03
CA TYR A 817 27.85 8.26 -8.04
C TYR A 817 28.75 7.85 -6.86
N ARG A 818 30.06 8.13 -6.95
CA ARG A 818 31.03 8.08 -5.82
C ARG A 818 30.95 6.79 -4.96
N PRO A 819 31.09 5.59 -5.55
CA PRO A 819 30.89 4.33 -4.82
C PRO A 819 31.86 4.18 -3.64
N GLN A 820 31.33 3.66 -2.53
CA GLN A 820 32.07 3.51 -1.27
C GLN A 820 33.30 2.60 -1.46
N LYS A 821 34.44 2.92 -0.82
CA LYS A 821 35.72 2.18 -0.95
C LYS A 821 35.62 0.66 -0.77
N LYS A 822 34.66 0.18 0.03
CA LYS A 822 34.37 -1.26 0.22
C LYS A 822 33.91 -1.99 -1.06
N LEU A 823 33.36 -1.25 -2.03
CA LEU A 823 32.88 -1.76 -3.33
C LEU A 823 33.99 -1.79 -4.39
N TRP A 824 35.08 -1.03 -4.21
CA TRP A 824 36.13 -0.87 -5.21
C TRP A 824 36.73 -2.20 -5.72
N PRO A 825 36.94 -3.25 -4.90
CA PRO A 825 37.39 -4.56 -5.40
C PRO A 825 36.41 -5.26 -6.36
N SER A 826 35.13 -4.88 -6.36
CA SER A 826 34.08 -5.38 -7.26
C SER A 826 33.82 -4.46 -8.45
N ILE A 827 34.52 -3.33 -8.52
CA ILE A 827 34.47 -2.38 -9.63
C ILE A 827 35.62 -2.71 -10.60
N ALA A 828 35.33 -2.75 -11.90
CA ALA A 828 36.36 -2.91 -12.91
C ALA A 828 37.32 -1.70 -12.91
N PRO A 829 38.65 -1.89 -12.81
CA PRO A 829 39.62 -0.80 -12.87
C PRO A 829 39.60 -0.13 -14.24
N THR A 830 39.62 1.20 -14.28
CA THR A 830 39.39 1.95 -15.50
C THR A 830 40.68 2.17 -16.29
N GLU A 831 41.67 2.85 -15.72
CA GLU A 831 42.92 3.23 -16.42
C GLU A 831 44.08 3.34 -15.43
N ILE A 832 45.32 3.21 -15.90
CA ILE A 832 46.52 3.69 -15.19
C ILE A 832 46.73 5.16 -15.62
N ASP A 833 46.07 6.08 -14.94
CA ASP A 833 46.15 7.52 -15.24
C ASP A 833 47.53 8.06 -14.84
N ASP A 834 48.33 8.42 -15.84
CA ASP A 834 49.66 9.02 -15.69
C ASP A 834 49.66 10.56 -15.84
N THR A 835 48.48 11.19 -16.01
CA THR A 835 48.32 12.62 -16.35
C THR A 835 47.84 13.50 -15.20
N LEU A 836 46.98 12.98 -14.32
CA LEU A 836 46.34 13.73 -13.23
C LEU A 836 46.50 13.03 -11.88
N ARG A 837 46.17 11.74 -11.81
CA ARG A 837 46.13 10.97 -10.54
C ARG A 837 47.41 10.15 -10.31
N HIS A 838 48.23 9.96 -11.35
CA HIS A 838 49.48 9.19 -11.38
C HIS A 838 49.36 7.77 -10.75
N ARG A 839 48.25 7.08 -11.00
CA ARG A 839 47.91 5.77 -10.41
C ARG A 839 46.79 5.04 -11.15
N LEU A 840 46.57 3.78 -10.78
CA LEU A 840 45.37 3.04 -11.16
C LEU A 840 44.09 3.73 -10.64
N VAL A 841 43.15 3.99 -11.54
CA VAL A 841 41.81 4.52 -11.27
C VAL A 841 40.84 3.35 -11.15
N GLN A 842 40.20 3.19 -9.99
CA GLN A 842 39.23 2.13 -9.72
C GLN A 842 38.25 2.61 -8.64
N GLY A 843 36.95 2.62 -8.94
CA GLY A 843 35.92 3.14 -8.01
C GLY A 843 35.87 4.67 -7.85
N GLU A 844 36.60 5.39 -8.71
CA GLU A 844 36.59 6.85 -8.83
C GLU A 844 36.35 7.21 -10.30
N VAL A 845 35.59 8.28 -10.57
CA VAL A 845 35.28 8.67 -11.95
C VAL A 845 36.54 8.94 -12.76
N HIS A 846 36.56 8.35 -13.96
CA HIS A 846 37.65 8.43 -14.93
C HIS A 846 37.81 9.83 -15.52
N ASP A 847 36.70 10.42 -15.94
CA ASP A 847 36.65 11.78 -16.49
C ASP A 847 37.26 12.80 -15.50
N GLU A 848 38.25 13.54 -15.99
CA GLU A 848 39.05 14.46 -15.19
C GLU A 848 38.28 15.73 -14.78
N ASN A 849 37.34 16.20 -15.62
CA ASN A 849 36.50 17.35 -15.29
C ASN A 849 35.45 16.95 -14.22
N ALA A 850 34.80 15.80 -14.37
CA ALA A 850 33.90 15.26 -13.36
C ALA A 850 34.61 15.00 -12.02
N PHE A 851 35.84 14.50 -12.06
CA PHE A 851 36.69 14.32 -10.87
C PHE A 851 37.05 15.66 -10.21
N ALA A 852 37.50 16.65 -10.99
CA ALA A 852 37.89 17.97 -10.49
C ALA A 852 36.74 18.77 -9.83
N ILE A 853 35.48 18.48 -10.18
CA ILE A 853 34.30 19.07 -9.53
C ILE A 853 33.70 18.21 -8.40
N GLY A 854 34.39 17.16 -7.97
CA GLY A 854 34.03 16.36 -6.78
C GLY A 854 33.34 15.02 -7.05
N GLY A 855 33.34 14.54 -8.30
CA GLY A 855 32.88 13.19 -8.68
C GLY A 855 31.38 13.06 -8.99
N VAL A 856 30.60 14.14 -8.91
CA VAL A 856 29.19 14.21 -9.34
C VAL A 856 29.10 15.21 -10.48
N SER A 857 28.65 14.76 -11.65
CA SER A 857 28.43 15.65 -12.79
C SER A 857 27.35 15.14 -13.73
N GLY A 858 26.81 16.04 -14.54
CA GLY A 858 25.83 15.70 -15.58
C GLY A 858 26.40 14.85 -16.71
N HIS A 859 27.70 14.97 -16.98
CA HIS A 859 28.34 14.36 -18.15
C HIS A 859 29.03 13.01 -17.88
N ALA A 860 29.47 12.76 -16.64
CA ALA A 860 30.13 11.54 -16.17
C ALA A 860 30.04 11.44 -14.63
N GLY A 861 30.28 10.25 -14.05
CA GLY A 861 30.36 10.06 -12.59
C GLY A 861 29.66 8.82 -12.03
N ILE A 862 28.77 8.19 -12.80
CA ILE A 862 28.00 7.02 -12.35
C ILE A 862 28.81 5.73 -12.51
N PHE A 863 28.69 4.87 -11.52
CA PHE A 863 29.02 3.45 -11.58
C PHE A 863 27.71 2.65 -11.58
N SER A 864 27.64 1.57 -12.36
CA SER A 864 26.44 0.74 -12.49
C SER A 864 26.78 -0.69 -12.95
N THR A 865 25.79 -1.58 -12.92
CA THR A 865 25.86 -3.00 -13.28
C THR A 865 24.92 -3.32 -14.46
N ALA A 866 25.11 -4.47 -15.10
CA ALA A 866 24.25 -4.86 -16.22
C ALA A 866 22.78 -5.12 -15.83
N PRO A 867 22.45 -5.74 -14.67
CA PRO A 867 21.06 -5.88 -14.19
C PRO A 867 20.35 -4.54 -13.96
N ASP A 868 21.03 -3.56 -13.34
CA ASP A 868 20.45 -2.24 -13.08
C ASP A 868 20.14 -1.50 -14.39
N LEU A 869 21.09 -1.47 -15.33
CA LEU A 869 20.87 -0.83 -16.63
C LEU A 869 19.85 -1.58 -17.49
N ALA A 870 19.72 -2.91 -17.34
CA ALA A 870 18.67 -3.68 -17.99
C ALA A 870 17.28 -3.26 -17.50
N ALA A 871 17.08 -3.06 -16.20
CA ALA A 871 15.84 -2.52 -15.64
C ALA A 871 15.53 -1.10 -16.18
N PHE A 872 16.54 -0.23 -16.25
CA PHE A 872 16.41 1.11 -16.85
C PHE A 872 16.04 1.06 -18.34
N CYS A 873 16.65 0.17 -19.13
CA CYS A 873 16.32 0.02 -20.55
C CYS A 873 14.90 -0.54 -20.75
N GLN A 874 14.46 -1.49 -19.91
CA GLN A 874 13.10 -2.02 -19.98
C GLN A 874 12.04 -0.98 -19.56
N MET A 875 12.34 -0.10 -18.60
CA MET A 875 11.47 1.03 -18.27
C MET A 875 11.19 1.91 -19.50
N LEU A 876 12.22 2.19 -20.31
CA LEU A 876 12.06 2.99 -21.54
C LEU A 876 11.29 2.23 -22.62
N LEU A 877 11.56 0.93 -22.85
CA LEU A 877 10.76 0.09 -23.77
C LEU A 877 9.28 0.02 -23.38
N ASN A 878 8.99 -0.04 -22.08
CA ASN A 878 7.63 -0.06 -21.52
C ASN A 878 6.90 1.29 -21.60
N GLY A 879 7.53 2.36 -22.12
CA GLY A 879 6.93 3.70 -22.14
C GLY A 879 6.90 4.37 -20.76
N GLY A 880 7.93 4.15 -19.93
CA GLY A 880 8.17 4.86 -18.68
C GLY A 880 7.81 4.11 -17.40
N VAL A 881 7.41 2.83 -17.50
CA VAL A 881 6.91 2.01 -16.38
C VAL A 881 7.77 0.76 -16.16
N TYR A 882 8.16 0.46 -14.92
CA TYR A 882 8.83 -0.79 -14.54
C TYR A 882 8.50 -1.17 -13.10
N ALA A 883 8.32 -2.46 -12.79
CA ALA A 883 7.99 -2.92 -11.44
C ALA A 883 6.81 -2.18 -10.78
N HIS A 884 5.75 -1.92 -11.58
CA HIS A 884 4.57 -1.11 -11.21
C HIS A 884 4.83 0.37 -10.88
N GLN A 885 6.06 0.86 -11.00
CA GLN A 885 6.42 2.27 -10.82
C GLN A 885 6.50 2.99 -12.18
N ARG A 886 5.88 4.17 -12.27
CA ARG A 886 6.03 5.05 -13.43
C ARG A 886 7.09 6.12 -13.16
N ILE A 887 8.21 6.03 -13.85
CA ILE A 887 9.31 7.00 -13.78
C ILE A 887 9.01 8.20 -14.67
N LEU A 888 8.46 7.94 -15.87
CA LEU A 888 8.08 8.93 -16.89
C LEU A 888 6.72 8.56 -17.50
N ARG A 889 6.02 9.55 -18.05
CA ARG A 889 4.83 9.35 -18.90
C ARG A 889 5.28 8.87 -20.29
N ARG A 890 4.47 8.06 -20.97
CA ARG A 890 4.82 7.50 -22.30
C ARG A 890 5.05 8.59 -23.34
N ALA A 891 4.28 9.67 -23.28
CA ALA A 891 4.48 10.85 -24.14
C ALA A 891 5.85 11.52 -23.93
N THR A 892 6.33 11.60 -22.68
CA THR A 892 7.65 12.16 -22.34
C THR A 892 8.77 11.26 -22.86
N VAL A 893 8.66 9.95 -22.71
CA VAL A 893 9.62 8.98 -23.27
C VAL A 893 9.70 9.16 -24.79
N ALA A 894 8.55 9.16 -25.48
CA ALA A 894 8.48 9.38 -26.93
C ALA A 894 9.06 10.75 -27.35
N GLN A 895 8.76 11.84 -26.63
CA GLN A 895 9.32 13.17 -26.90
C GLN A 895 10.85 13.19 -26.81
N PHE A 896 11.42 12.44 -25.85
CA PHE A 896 12.87 12.41 -25.64
C PHE A 896 13.62 11.44 -26.56
N THR A 897 12.96 10.38 -27.06
CA THR A 897 13.58 9.39 -27.95
C THR A 897 13.25 9.58 -29.44
N THR A 898 12.29 10.42 -29.79
CA THR A 898 11.98 10.73 -31.20
C THR A 898 13.16 11.46 -31.87
N PRO A 899 13.64 11.00 -33.04
CA PRO A 899 14.62 11.71 -33.86
C PRO A 899 14.12 13.10 -34.30
N GLN A 900 14.83 14.17 -33.92
CA GLN A 900 14.63 15.51 -34.45
C GLN A 900 15.61 15.74 -35.61
N GLN A 901 15.11 16.30 -36.72
CA GLN A 901 15.94 16.79 -37.82
C GLN A 901 16.61 18.10 -37.39
N LEU A 902 17.93 18.19 -37.59
CA LEU A 902 18.76 19.30 -37.14
C LEU A 902 19.64 19.79 -38.29
N SER A 903 20.05 21.06 -38.24
CA SER A 903 21.03 21.59 -39.19
C SER A 903 22.34 20.80 -39.07
N GLY A 904 22.64 19.99 -40.10
CA GLY A 904 23.82 19.13 -40.13
C GLY A 904 23.74 17.81 -39.36
N GLY A 905 22.56 17.35 -38.92
CA GLY A 905 22.44 16.09 -38.19
C GLY A 905 21.02 15.59 -37.93
N THR A 906 20.90 14.52 -37.15
CA THR A 906 19.63 14.00 -36.63
C THR A 906 19.90 13.47 -35.23
N ARG A 907 19.15 13.94 -34.23
CA ARG A 907 19.37 13.55 -32.82
C ARG A 907 18.09 13.61 -32.00
N THR A 908 18.02 12.84 -30.93
CA THR A 908 16.91 12.93 -29.96
C THR A 908 17.26 13.97 -28.87
N LEU A 909 16.45 14.09 -27.81
CA LEU A 909 16.87 14.81 -26.61
C LEU A 909 17.82 13.93 -25.78
N GLY A 910 19.12 14.23 -25.81
CA GLY A 910 20.18 13.53 -25.07
C GLY A 910 20.72 12.26 -25.75
N TRP A 911 19.87 11.43 -26.34
CA TRP A 911 20.29 10.20 -26.99
C TRP A 911 20.77 10.42 -28.43
N ALA A 912 21.63 9.52 -28.91
CA ALA A 912 22.00 9.42 -30.32
C ALA A 912 21.05 8.47 -31.06
N VAL A 913 20.94 8.64 -32.38
CA VAL A 913 20.21 7.75 -33.30
C VAL A 913 21.19 6.85 -34.06
N PRO A 914 20.75 5.72 -34.67
CA PRO A 914 21.60 4.93 -35.56
C PRO A 914 22.12 5.76 -36.74
N THR A 915 23.37 5.50 -37.11
CA THR A 915 24.03 6.12 -38.27
C THR A 915 24.83 5.06 -39.03
N GLU A 916 25.10 5.31 -40.31
CA GLU A 916 25.92 4.41 -41.12
C GLU A 916 27.34 4.29 -40.55
N GLY A 917 27.83 3.06 -40.35
CA GLY A 917 29.08 2.78 -39.62
C GLY A 917 29.05 3.14 -38.12
N GLY A 918 27.90 3.56 -37.60
CA GLY A 918 27.69 4.00 -36.22
C GLY A 918 27.75 2.86 -35.21
N SER A 919 27.89 3.22 -33.91
CA SER A 919 28.09 2.22 -32.85
C SER A 919 26.91 1.27 -32.60
N SER A 920 25.76 1.53 -33.21
CA SER A 920 24.56 0.68 -33.28
C SER A 920 24.73 -0.57 -34.15
N GLY A 921 25.79 -0.65 -34.95
CA GLY A 921 25.78 -1.56 -36.10
C GLY A 921 24.77 -1.12 -37.16
N HIS A 922 24.53 -1.98 -38.14
CA HIS A 922 23.83 -1.68 -39.39
C HIS A 922 22.32 -1.95 -39.34
N TYR A 923 21.85 -2.70 -38.33
CA TYR A 923 20.53 -3.31 -38.39
C TYR A 923 19.48 -2.77 -37.39
N PHE A 924 19.81 -1.84 -36.48
CA PHE A 924 18.82 -1.21 -35.58
C PHE A 924 17.75 -0.40 -36.34
N SER A 925 16.52 -0.34 -35.82
CA SER A 925 15.41 0.41 -36.45
C SER A 925 15.63 1.93 -36.47
N ALA A 926 14.94 2.65 -37.35
CA ALA A 926 15.03 4.11 -37.43
C ALA A 926 14.53 4.85 -36.17
N HIS A 927 13.67 4.20 -35.36
CA HIS A 927 13.22 4.71 -34.06
C HIS A 927 14.09 4.27 -32.89
N SER A 928 15.18 3.53 -33.16
CA SER A 928 16.14 3.15 -32.14
C SER A 928 16.91 4.36 -31.62
N PHE A 929 17.41 4.24 -30.40
CA PHE A 929 18.18 5.29 -29.74
C PHE A 929 19.22 4.67 -28.81
N GLY A 930 20.31 5.38 -28.56
CA GLY A 930 21.42 4.83 -27.77
C GLY A 930 22.45 5.86 -27.35
N HIS A 931 23.44 5.40 -26.59
CA HIS A 931 24.57 6.20 -26.15
C HIS A 931 25.79 5.31 -25.87
N THR A 932 26.98 5.89 -25.87
CA THR A 932 28.22 5.20 -25.49
C THR A 932 28.94 5.88 -24.33
N GLY A 933 29.75 5.14 -23.58
CA GLY A 933 30.71 5.66 -22.61
C GLY A 933 32.14 5.58 -23.16
N PHE A 934 32.98 6.53 -22.73
CA PHE A 934 34.40 6.58 -23.11
C PHE A 934 35.20 5.37 -22.60
N THR A 935 34.83 4.87 -21.41
CA THR A 935 35.33 3.64 -20.78
C THR A 935 35.04 2.36 -21.55
N GLY A 936 34.18 2.41 -22.58
CA GLY A 936 33.88 1.29 -23.47
C GLY A 936 32.45 0.77 -23.38
N THR A 937 31.70 1.21 -22.38
CA THR A 937 30.28 0.90 -22.18
C THR A 937 29.39 1.39 -23.33
N SER A 938 28.22 0.79 -23.55
CA SER A 938 27.18 1.32 -24.46
C SER A 938 25.79 0.78 -24.14
N ILE A 939 24.76 1.58 -24.45
CA ILE A 939 23.34 1.20 -24.41
C ILE A 939 22.76 1.48 -25.80
N TRP A 940 22.04 0.53 -26.37
CA TRP A 940 21.18 0.72 -27.55
C TRP A 940 19.81 0.08 -27.31
N ILE A 941 18.74 0.77 -27.69
CA ILE A 941 17.34 0.37 -27.48
C ILE A 941 16.59 0.50 -28.80
N ASP A 942 15.87 -0.56 -29.19
CA ASP A 942 15.03 -0.64 -30.39
C ASP A 942 13.56 -0.86 -29.95
N PRO A 943 12.73 0.20 -29.93
CA PRO A 943 11.34 0.11 -29.47
C PRO A 943 10.47 -0.70 -30.43
N ASP A 944 10.70 -0.59 -31.74
CA ASP A 944 9.98 -1.33 -32.79
C ASP A 944 10.14 -2.85 -32.63
N ARG A 945 11.31 -3.28 -32.12
CA ARG A 945 11.65 -4.71 -31.95
C ARG A 945 11.52 -5.20 -30.51
N GLN A 946 11.23 -4.31 -29.57
CA GLN A 946 11.20 -4.59 -28.12
C GLN A 946 12.53 -5.22 -27.65
N LEU A 947 13.64 -4.58 -28.03
CA LEU A 947 15.01 -5.04 -27.83
C LEU A 947 15.87 -3.96 -27.15
N PHE A 948 16.77 -4.36 -26.27
CA PHE A 948 17.91 -3.54 -25.86
C PHE A 948 19.20 -4.36 -25.77
N VAL A 949 20.33 -3.68 -25.94
CA VAL A 949 21.67 -4.21 -25.72
C VAL A 949 22.43 -3.26 -24.81
N VAL A 950 22.89 -3.77 -23.66
CA VAL A 950 23.82 -3.08 -22.75
C VAL A 950 25.14 -3.83 -22.76
N LEU A 951 26.20 -3.16 -23.18
CA LEU A 951 27.57 -3.64 -23.07
C LEU A 951 28.30 -2.84 -21.99
N LEU A 952 28.90 -3.50 -21.01
CA LEU A 952 29.78 -2.89 -20.02
C LEU A 952 31.20 -3.45 -20.16
N THR A 953 32.19 -2.57 -20.30
CA THR A 953 33.62 -2.91 -20.43
C THR A 953 34.49 -1.83 -19.80
N ASN A 954 35.77 -2.14 -19.59
CA ASN A 954 36.83 -1.20 -19.25
C ASN A 954 37.90 -1.16 -20.37
N ARG A 955 37.52 -0.74 -21.58
CA ARG A 955 38.41 -0.70 -22.76
C ARG A 955 39.61 0.24 -22.61
N VAL A 956 39.51 1.24 -21.75
CA VAL A 956 40.59 2.17 -21.41
C VAL A 956 41.57 1.59 -20.37
N HIS A 957 41.40 0.32 -19.98
CA HIS A 957 42.38 -0.39 -19.16
C HIS A 957 43.40 -1.11 -20.06
N PRO A 958 44.73 -0.94 -19.86
CA PRO A 958 45.36 -0.03 -18.90
C PRO A 958 45.49 1.42 -19.39
N THR A 959 45.21 1.71 -20.67
CA THR A 959 45.49 2.99 -21.35
C THR A 959 44.34 3.38 -22.32
N ARG A 960 43.94 4.66 -22.37
CA ARG A 960 42.82 5.18 -23.19
C ARG A 960 42.98 5.07 -24.71
N GLU A 961 44.20 4.88 -25.19
CA GLU A 961 44.61 4.79 -26.60
C GLU A 961 44.04 3.55 -27.31
N ASN A 962 43.50 2.60 -26.56
CA ASN A 962 42.90 1.38 -27.11
C ASN A 962 41.55 1.65 -27.80
N MET A 963 41.59 2.03 -29.08
CA MET A 963 40.41 2.37 -29.88
C MET A 963 39.63 1.16 -30.43
N LYS A 964 40.04 -0.09 -30.15
CA LYS A 964 39.44 -1.32 -30.72
C LYS A 964 37.93 -1.45 -30.48
N ILE A 965 37.43 -0.91 -29.36
CA ILE A 965 36.02 -0.95 -28.95
C ILE A 965 35.04 -0.48 -30.05
N ALA A 966 35.45 0.45 -30.92
CA ALA A 966 34.60 0.95 -32.00
C ALA A 966 34.13 -0.17 -32.94
N LYS A 967 35.05 -1.05 -33.38
CA LYS A 967 34.73 -2.21 -34.22
C LYS A 967 33.96 -3.30 -33.47
N VAL A 968 34.26 -3.48 -32.17
CA VAL A 968 33.57 -4.47 -31.33
C VAL A 968 32.09 -4.11 -31.16
N ARG A 969 31.75 -2.84 -30.94
CA ARG A 969 30.35 -2.40 -30.82
C ARG A 969 29.54 -2.68 -32.10
N VAL A 970 30.08 -2.36 -33.27
CA VAL A 970 29.43 -2.66 -34.57
C VAL A 970 29.17 -4.16 -34.70
N ALA A 971 30.23 -4.98 -34.57
CA ALA A 971 30.13 -6.43 -34.72
C ALA A 971 29.21 -7.09 -33.67
N LEU A 972 29.17 -6.57 -32.45
CA LEU A 972 28.29 -7.08 -31.38
C LEU A 972 26.82 -6.85 -31.73
N HIS A 973 26.44 -5.61 -32.06
CA HIS A 973 25.06 -5.27 -32.33
C HIS A 973 24.55 -5.97 -33.60
N ASP A 974 25.40 -6.11 -34.62
CA ASP A 974 25.09 -6.90 -35.80
C ASP A 974 24.89 -8.38 -35.47
N ALA A 975 25.77 -8.98 -34.65
CA ALA A 975 25.65 -10.37 -34.23
C ALA A 975 24.40 -10.64 -33.37
N VAL A 976 23.99 -9.69 -32.50
CA VAL A 976 22.72 -9.78 -31.75
C VAL A 976 21.52 -9.73 -32.72
N MET A 977 21.54 -8.84 -33.71
CA MET A 977 20.45 -8.72 -34.69
C MET A 977 20.35 -9.93 -35.62
N GLN A 978 21.46 -10.53 -36.01
CA GLN A 978 21.50 -11.80 -36.75
C GLN A 978 21.02 -12.97 -35.87
N ALA A 979 21.49 -13.06 -34.62
CA ALA A 979 21.07 -14.09 -33.65
C ALA A 979 19.55 -14.10 -33.39
N LEU A 980 18.93 -12.92 -33.32
CA LEU A 980 17.49 -12.74 -33.13
C LEU A 980 16.68 -12.79 -34.45
N GLY A 981 17.33 -13.06 -35.58
CA GLY A 981 16.67 -13.25 -36.88
C GLY A 981 16.21 -11.97 -37.59
N PHE A 982 16.69 -10.80 -37.17
CA PHE A 982 16.37 -9.52 -37.81
C PHE A 982 17.27 -9.18 -39.01
N ALA A 983 18.37 -9.92 -39.18
CA ALA A 983 19.33 -9.74 -40.27
C ALA A 983 19.83 -11.09 -40.79
N SER A 984 20.22 -11.13 -42.06
CA SER A 984 20.89 -12.31 -42.64
C SER A 984 22.35 -12.37 -42.23
N THR A 985 22.94 -13.57 -42.22
CA THR A 985 24.39 -13.78 -42.10
C THR A 985 25.14 -13.53 -43.41
N ALA A 986 24.43 -13.40 -44.54
CA ALA A 986 25.01 -12.84 -45.75
C ALA A 986 25.34 -11.36 -45.52
N ALA A 987 26.57 -10.96 -45.88
CA ALA A 987 27.03 -9.58 -45.71
C ALA A 987 26.14 -8.59 -46.50
N PRO A 988 25.94 -7.36 -45.99
CA PRO A 988 25.33 -6.29 -46.78
C PRO A 988 26.20 -6.01 -48.02
N LYS A 989 25.54 -5.65 -49.12
CA LYS A 989 26.17 -5.30 -50.41
C LYS A 989 26.50 -3.82 -50.49
#